data_AF-A0A962TC14-F1
#
_entry.id   AF-A0A962TC14-F1
#
_cell.length_a   1.000
_cell.length_b   1.000
_cell.length_c   1.000
_cell.angle_alpha   90.00
_cell.angle_beta   90.00
_cell.angle_gamma   90.00
#
_symmetry.space_group_name_H-M   'P 1'
#
loop_
_entity.id
_entity.type
_entity.pdbx_description
1 polymer ?
#
loop_
_entity_poly.entity_id
_entity_poly.type
_entity_poly.pdbx_seq_one_letter_code
_entity_poly.pdbx_strand_id
1 'polypeptide(L)'
;MKTTNRSFDLPLGWPARQAGATIVAGAMLLLALLFASGVEARNPDLSYWTQNLSEGVAETEPGENDFAPEIVVDGTTVHVLWLTQNGDYSGHKIFYRRSLDNGVTWEATQLLLEHGDMVTNSTYKRMVVIDGTVHIAFGYYAGSWYGVLGYLRSTDNGASFEALRDLYTAGNAYHVYDVRLATSHGKLSIGFRVQANWKVDNAYHVLNSNDRGENFVTRTAYSTSSGSSWNVADLYRTDNGIYVAYTDSYYYYGLQYGRLYLAASTDAGQTFHSTQLSVPSLNGAHKTYPLQDSHYVPKIAVSGDNVSVIWNGLDDTDQHAIFVRRSTDAGMTFEDPLNLTDGLLDEGQSFQQGQETIAAHGNYVYVVYVTSAGDVQMQRSNNGGASFESSQELSRRGLPYLEDNAWPVIQTDPSVTNGSGVHLFWCVPTHVSSSDGGTTFSRPARVSPYFSYGGTLSSRATAPQMAVGADGKVHVIHRSRYYANDFGGYGDFDIHYRRLDRAPYANGGNNALHLHTDRDVSRFDNMQVRASEHINFSNEMTGEIWVRPYPGGETTGSSSAIKPVFFKAEQDFRTAYAVQTRDWYGERQAQAEIRTTDGTFYVNANDGTGLVPDNAWSHLAFTYDVAGGSDNLKLYLNGELVATATATGSLATGDGLLFVGRYGIWDVAEMRLWSRALTQEEVQANRYTALRAGTPGLKAYYRFRNTTRDFSGFGNDGILMYQETYLAQDFIIEPDYFHAMLPILDLLLVE
;
A
#
# COMPACT_ATOMS: atom_id res chain seq x y z
N MET A 1 1.46 -64.96 -38.66
CA MET A 1 0.10 -65.20 -38.12
C MET A 1 0.24 -65.84 -36.73
N LYS A 2 -0.59 -65.39 -35.79
CA LYS A 2 -0.83 -65.85 -34.40
C LYS A 2 -0.10 -67.11 -33.85
N THR A 3 0.35 -66.93 -32.60
CA THR A 3 0.36 -67.85 -31.42
C THR A 3 1.22 -69.12 -31.42
N THR A 4 2.03 -69.27 -30.37
CA THR A 4 2.41 -70.57 -29.79
C THR A 4 2.45 -70.54 -28.26
N ASN A 5 1.87 -71.60 -27.69
CA ASN A 5 1.75 -71.99 -26.28
C ASN A 5 3.09 -72.40 -25.63
N ARG A 6 3.18 -72.41 -24.29
CA ARG A 6 3.01 -73.62 -23.44
C ARG A 6 3.46 -73.44 -21.98
N SER A 7 2.70 -74.09 -21.10
CA SER A 7 2.91 -74.37 -19.67
C SER A 7 3.61 -75.73 -19.43
N PHE A 8 3.73 -76.08 -18.13
CA PHE A 8 4.22 -77.30 -17.43
C PHE A 8 5.63 -77.13 -16.81
N ASP A 9 5.93 -77.49 -15.55
CA ASP A 9 5.35 -78.46 -14.59
C ASP A 9 5.78 -78.18 -13.12
N LEU A 10 5.06 -78.74 -12.14
CA LEU A 10 5.34 -78.84 -10.68
C LEU A 10 6.19 -80.12 -10.38
N PRO A 11 6.90 -80.31 -9.23
CA PRO A 11 6.25 -80.59 -7.92
C PRO A 11 6.99 -80.33 -6.57
N LEU A 12 6.16 -80.14 -5.53
CA LEU A 12 6.14 -80.68 -4.14
C LEU A 12 7.37 -80.63 -3.19
N GLY A 13 7.09 -80.15 -1.95
CA GLY A 13 7.62 -80.72 -0.71
C GLY A 13 7.82 -79.74 0.46
N TRP A 14 6.96 -79.80 1.50
CA TRP A 14 7.22 -79.30 2.87
C TRP A 14 7.21 -80.48 3.84
N PRO A 15 7.93 -80.42 4.98
CA PRO A 15 7.22 -80.22 6.25
C PRO A 15 7.95 -79.35 7.30
N ALA A 16 7.17 -78.92 8.30
CA ALA A 16 7.46 -77.97 9.38
C ALA A 16 8.33 -78.50 10.54
N ARG A 17 8.99 -77.58 11.29
CA ARG A 17 8.93 -77.45 12.78
C ARG A 17 9.79 -76.27 13.33
N GLN A 18 9.39 -75.83 14.53
CA GLN A 18 9.81 -74.67 15.35
C GLN A 18 11.31 -74.56 15.68
N ALA A 19 11.82 -73.31 15.84
CA ALA A 19 12.38 -72.75 17.09
C ALA A 19 13.27 -71.50 16.83
N GLY A 20 12.97 -70.41 17.56
CA GLY A 20 13.94 -69.61 18.32
C GLY A 20 14.96 -68.69 17.64
N ALA A 21 15.12 -67.51 18.27
CA ALA A 21 16.31 -66.66 18.35
C ALA A 21 16.40 -65.43 17.42
N THR A 22 16.05 -64.31 18.04
CA THR A 22 16.51 -62.93 17.84
C THR A 22 18.03 -62.83 17.63
N ILE A 23 18.49 -61.95 16.71
CA ILE A 23 19.71 -61.09 16.72
C ILE A 23 19.67 -60.28 15.40
N VAL A 24 19.28 -59.00 15.45
CA VAL A 24 20.10 -57.76 15.47
C VAL A 24 20.62 -57.30 14.09
N ALA A 25 20.09 -56.14 13.71
CA ALA A 25 20.66 -55.02 12.95
C ALA A 25 21.46 -55.30 11.66
N GLY A 26 20.86 -54.91 10.53
CA GLY A 26 21.60 -54.67 9.30
C GLY A 26 20.68 -54.47 8.09
N ALA A 27 20.57 -53.23 7.62
CA ALA A 27 20.06 -52.82 6.30
C ALA A 27 18.54 -52.90 6.04
N MET A 28 17.83 -51.82 6.41
CA MET A 28 16.84 -51.17 5.54
C MET A 28 16.86 -49.65 5.80
N LEU A 29 18.02 -49.04 5.56
CA LEU A 29 18.18 -47.59 5.51
C LEU A 29 18.54 -47.21 4.07
N LEU A 30 17.63 -47.39 3.11
CA LEU A 30 17.75 -46.79 1.78
C LEU A 30 16.44 -46.96 0.98
N LEU A 31 15.37 -46.25 1.37
CA LEU A 31 14.33 -45.70 0.48
C LEU A 31 13.27 -44.88 1.25
N ALA A 32 13.71 -43.96 2.12
CA ALA A 32 12.83 -42.98 2.78
C ALA A 32 13.46 -41.57 2.78
N LEU A 33 14.29 -41.30 1.77
CA LEU A 33 14.88 -39.98 1.50
C LEU A 33 14.69 -39.73 0.01
N LEU A 34 13.56 -39.09 -0.33
CA LEU A 34 13.31 -38.29 -1.54
C LEU A 34 11.80 -38.05 -1.64
N PHE A 35 11.24 -37.34 -0.67
CA PHE A 35 10.13 -36.37 -0.79
C PHE A 35 9.98 -35.69 0.58
N ALA A 36 11.07 -35.07 1.05
CA ALA A 36 10.98 -33.97 1.99
C ALA A 36 11.31 -32.72 1.18
N SER A 37 10.33 -32.24 0.42
CA SER A 37 10.24 -30.81 0.12
C SER A 37 9.07 -30.31 0.95
N GLY A 38 9.30 -30.16 2.25
CA GLY A 38 8.56 -29.14 2.99
C GLY A 38 8.98 -27.83 2.37
N VAL A 39 8.26 -27.39 1.34
CA VAL A 39 8.38 -26.04 0.84
C VAL A 39 7.76 -25.20 1.95
N GLU A 40 8.59 -24.53 2.74
CA GLU A 40 8.10 -23.49 3.64
C GLU A 40 7.43 -22.43 2.75
N ALA A 41 6.10 -22.37 2.75
CA ALA A 41 5.37 -21.26 2.15
C ALA A 41 5.51 -20.09 3.12
N ARG A 42 6.68 -19.46 3.11
CA ARG A 42 6.99 -18.28 3.92
C ARG A 42 7.40 -17.15 3.01
N ASN A 43 7.01 -15.94 3.39
CA ASN A 43 7.49 -14.77 2.68
C ASN A 43 8.96 -14.53 3.03
N PRO A 44 9.84 -14.23 2.05
CA PRO A 44 11.20 -13.81 2.36
C PRO A 44 11.17 -12.52 3.20
N ASP A 45 12.06 -12.41 4.19
CA ASP A 45 12.32 -11.15 4.88
C ASP A 45 13.03 -10.19 3.92
N LEU A 46 12.23 -9.35 3.26
CA LEU A 46 12.68 -8.42 2.24
C LEU A 46 12.95 -7.02 2.76
N SER A 47 12.37 -6.62 3.90
CA SER A 47 12.29 -5.20 4.25
C SER A 47 12.31 -4.91 5.74
N TYR A 48 13.15 -3.96 6.14
CA TYR A 48 13.08 -3.34 7.47
C TYR A 48 11.94 -2.32 7.58
N TRP A 49 11.45 -1.84 6.44
CA TRP A 49 10.47 -0.74 6.36
C TRP A 49 9.05 -1.25 6.17
N THR A 50 8.88 -2.42 5.56
CA THR A 50 7.59 -3.09 5.35
C THR A 50 7.65 -4.44 6.07
N GLN A 51 7.06 -4.49 7.26
CA GLN A 51 7.17 -5.64 8.16
C GLN A 51 6.04 -6.63 7.91
N ASN A 52 6.34 -7.91 7.87
CA ASN A 52 5.33 -8.97 7.91
C ASN A 52 4.77 -9.08 9.35
N LEU A 53 3.49 -8.76 9.54
CA LEU A 53 2.86 -8.78 10.86
C LEU A 53 2.23 -10.12 11.20
N SER A 54 1.77 -10.87 10.21
CA SER A 54 1.04 -12.10 10.44
C SER A 54 1.95 -13.32 10.54
N GLU A 55 3.12 -13.28 9.91
CA GLU A 55 4.12 -14.32 10.06
C GLU A 55 4.67 -14.40 11.51
N GLY A 56 4.67 -15.60 12.08
CA GLY A 56 5.06 -15.84 13.46
C GLY A 56 5.58 -17.25 13.73
N VAL A 57 6.24 -17.43 14.89
CA VAL A 57 6.89 -18.67 15.35
C VAL A 57 5.93 -19.86 15.53
N ALA A 58 4.61 -19.64 15.42
CA ALA A 58 3.55 -20.62 15.62
C ALA A 58 2.94 -21.15 14.29
N GLU A 59 3.39 -20.63 13.14
CA GLU A 59 3.05 -21.15 11.80
C GLU A 59 3.70 -22.53 11.64
N THR A 60 2.97 -23.60 12.01
CA THR A 60 3.44 -24.98 11.91
C THR A 60 3.17 -25.62 10.55
N GLU A 61 2.39 -24.99 9.66
CA GLU A 61 1.94 -25.59 8.42
C GLU A 61 2.03 -24.61 7.24
N PRO A 62 2.65 -24.96 6.11
CA PRO A 62 2.63 -24.13 4.91
C PRO A 62 1.21 -24.03 4.32
N GLY A 63 0.75 -22.80 4.02
CA GLY A 63 -0.44 -22.56 3.20
C GLY A 63 -1.68 -21.98 3.90
N GLU A 64 -1.54 -21.46 5.12
CA GLU A 64 -2.59 -20.64 5.74
C GLU A 64 -2.63 -19.27 5.05
N ASN A 65 -3.79 -18.81 4.58
CA ASN A 65 -3.89 -17.51 3.90
C ASN A 65 -4.51 -16.47 4.83
N ASP A 66 -3.84 -15.35 5.01
CA ASP A 66 -4.36 -14.19 5.73
C ASP A 66 -5.14 -13.25 4.83
N PHE A 67 -6.24 -12.70 5.36
CA PHE A 67 -7.14 -11.81 4.64
C PHE A 67 -8.01 -10.98 5.59
N ALA A 68 -8.83 -10.10 4.99
CA ALA A 68 -9.69 -9.15 5.69
C ALA A 68 -8.98 -8.38 6.82
N PRO A 69 -7.81 -7.76 6.56
CA PRO A 69 -7.10 -7.01 7.58
C PRO A 69 -7.84 -5.74 7.97
N GLU A 70 -7.71 -5.32 9.22
CA GLU A 70 -8.23 -4.05 9.73
C GLU A 70 -7.17 -3.38 10.62
N ILE A 71 -7.08 -2.04 10.55
CA ILE A 71 -6.16 -1.23 11.35
C ILE A 71 -6.90 -0.10 12.06
N VAL A 72 -6.58 0.11 13.33
CA VAL A 72 -7.07 1.24 14.13
C VAL A 72 -5.91 1.80 14.95
N VAL A 73 -5.83 3.13 15.08
CA VAL A 73 -4.81 3.81 15.90
C VAL A 73 -5.52 4.56 17.02
N ASP A 74 -5.11 4.30 18.26
CA ASP A 74 -5.59 5.01 19.45
C ASP A 74 -4.39 5.50 20.29
N GLY A 75 -4.25 6.82 20.40
CA GLY A 75 -3.04 7.45 20.92
C GLY A 75 -1.80 7.05 20.11
N THR A 76 -0.82 6.43 20.76
CA THR A 76 0.37 5.85 20.10
C THR A 76 0.22 4.37 19.79
N THR A 77 -0.92 3.76 20.10
CA THR A 77 -1.14 2.34 19.93
C THR A 77 -1.69 2.05 18.55
N VAL A 78 -1.03 1.16 17.81
CA VAL A 78 -1.52 0.64 16.54
C VAL A 78 -2.09 -0.75 16.79
N HIS A 79 -3.35 -0.96 16.42
CA HIS A 79 -4.06 -2.22 16.55
C HIS A 79 -4.32 -2.81 15.18
N VAL A 80 -3.97 -4.08 14.98
CA VAL A 80 -4.16 -4.80 13.72
C VAL A 80 -4.90 -6.11 13.99
N LEU A 81 -5.93 -6.36 13.19
CA LEU A 81 -6.73 -7.58 13.18
C LEU A 81 -6.65 -8.20 11.79
N TRP A 82 -6.62 -9.52 11.68
CA TRP A 82 -6.84 -10.23 10.43
C TRP A 82 -7.51 -11.58 10.64
N LEU A 83 -8.02 -12.13 9.55
CA LEU A 83 -8.53 -13.50 9.50
C LEU A 83 -7.52 -14.39 8.80
N THR A 84 -7.42 -15.64 9.24
CA THR A 84 -6.59 -16.66 8.60
C THR A 84 -7.47 -17.86 8.26
N GLN A 85 -7.31 -18.42 7.07
CA GLN A 85 -7.94 -19.68 6.68
C GLN A 85 -6.99 -20.84 6.95
N ASN A 86 -7.47 -21.85 7.69
CA ASN A 86 -6.70 -23.07 7.94
C ASN A 86 -6.32 -23.73 6.60
N GLY A 87 -5.09 -24.24 6.47
CA GLY A 87 -4.61 -24.83 5.22
C GLY A 87 -5.42 -26.05 4.74
N ASP A 88 -6.12 -26.73 5.65
CA ASP A 88 -7.03 -27.85 5.38
C ASP A 88 -8.50 -27.43 5.17
N TYR A 89 -8.78 -26.12 5.18
CA TYR A 89 -10.11 -25.53 5.06
C TYR A 89 -11.10 -25.92 6.18
N SER A 90 -10.60 -26.45 7.31
CA SER A 90 -11.44 -26.89 8.44
C SER A 90 -12.11 -25.73 9.19
N GLY A 91 -11.57 -24.52 9.06
CA GLY A 91 -12.05 -23.35 9.78
C GLY A 91 -11.25 -22.10 9.49
N HIS A 92 -11.52 -21.09 10.30
CA HIS A 92 -10.87 -19.80 10.22
C HIS A 92 -10.48 -19.32 11.62
N LYS A 93 -9.41 -18.53 11.68
CA LYS A 93 -8.87 -17.93 12.89
C LYS A 93 -9.05 -16.42 12.87
N ILE A 94 -9.17 -15.82 14.04
CA ILE A 94 -9.06 -14.37 14.24
C ILE A 94 -7.75 -14.10 14.98
N PHE A 95 -6.85 -13.36 14.35
CA PHE A 95 -5.60 -12.94 14.96
C PHE A 95 -5.58 -11.45 15.22
N TYR A 96 -4.84 -11.08 16.26
CA TYR A 96 -4.65 -9.72 16.70
C TYR A 96 -3.20 -9.46 17.04
N ARG A 97 -2.72 -8.26 16.70
CA ARG A 97 -1.40 -7.77 17.09
C ARG A 97 -1.44 -6.28 17.33
N ARG A 98 -0.62 -5.79 18.25
CA ARG A 98 -0.50 -4.36 18.54
C ARG A 98 0.93 -3.89 18.66
N SER A 99 1.10 -2.59 18.44
CA SER A 99 2.30 -1.82 18.75
C SER A 99 1.94 -0.70 19.71
N LEU A 100 2.76 -0.45 20.74
CA LEU A 100 2.52 0.62 21.72
C LEU A 100 3.24 1.94 21.37
N ASP A 101 4.08 1.94 20.35
CA ASP A 101 5.05 3.01 20.05
C ASP A 101 4.93 3.55 18.61
N ASN A 102 3.70 3.62 18.09
CA ASN A 102 3.39 3.98 16.71
C ASN A 102 4.01 3.02 15.69
N GLY A 103 3.99 1.72 15.93
CA GLY A 103 4.47 0.70 15.00
C GLY A 103 5.98 0.67 14.79
N VAL A 104 6.77 1.14 15.77
CA VAL A 104 8.22 0.91 15.76
C VAL A 104 8.52 -0.52 16.18
N THR A 105 7.88 -0.98 17.25
CA THR A 105 7.97 -2.36 17.76
C THR A 105 6.59 -2.99 17.88
N TRP A 106 6.51 -4.30 17.73
CA TRP A 106 5.27 -5.07 17.79
C TRP A 106 5.34 -6.13 18.87
N GLU A 107 4.26 -6.28 19.63
CA GLU A 107 4.10 -7.38 20.58
C GLU A 107 3.89 -8.71 19.82
N ALA A 108 3.83 -9.82 20.57
CA ALA A 108 3.55 -11.13 20.00
C ALA A 108 2.12 -11.19 19.41
N THR A 109 1.96 -11.93 18.32
CA THR A 109 0.65 -12.24 17.72
C THR A 109 -0.21 -13.03 18.71
N GLN A 110 -1.48 -12.64 18.84
CA GLN A 110 -2.48 -13.29 19.69
C GLN A 110 -3.52 -14.00 18.81
N LEU A 111 -3.69 -15.33 18.98
CA LEU A 111 -4.85 -16.05 18.46
C LEU A 111 -6.04 -15.78 19.39
N LEU A 112 -7.05 -15.06 18.88
CA LEU A 112 -8.22 -14.71 19.67
C LEU A 112 -9.32 -15.77 19.62
N LEU A 113 -9.49 -16.39 18.46
CA LEU A 113 -10.50 -17.44 18.23
C LEU A 113 -10.13 -18.30 17.03
N GLU A 114 -10.46 -19.58 17.09
CA GLU A 114 -10.52 -20.48 15.94
C GLU A 114 -11.91 -21.14 15.90
N HIS A 115 -12.56 -21.12 14.74
CA HIS A 115 -13.88 -21.71 14.57
C HIS A 115 -14.13 -22.23 13.15
N GLY A 116 -14.78 -23.39 13.04
CA GLY A 116 -15.04 -24.07 11.76
C GLY A 116 -16.08 -23.41 10.85
N ASP A 117 -16.93 -22.54 11.42
CA ASP A 117 -18.11 -21.98 10.75
C ASP A 117 -18.21 -20.44 10.83
N MET A 118 -17.07 -19.74 11.00
CA MET A 118 -17.04 -18.28 11.03
C MET A 118 -17.48 -17.65 9.69
N VAL A 119 -18.21 -16.54 9.77
CA VAL A 119 -18.59 -15.72 8.60
C VAL A 119 -17.47 -14.74 8.25
N THR A 120 -16.88 -14.91 7.06
CA THR A 120 -15.55 -14.34 6.72
C THR A 120 -15.58 -13.29 5.61
N ASN A 121 -16.74 -12.68 5.31
CA ASN A 121 -16.82 -11.69 4.23
C ASN A 121 -15.91 -10.47 4.49
N SER A 122 -15.02 -10.16 3.54
CA SER A 122 -14.02 -9.07 3.63
C SER A 122 -14.59 -7.66 3.56
N THR A 123 -15.89 -7.50 3.29
CA THR A 123 -16.59 -6.20 3.28
C THR A 123 -17.15 -5.80 4.65
N TYR A 124 -16.97 -6.64 5.66
CA TYR A 124 -17.39 -6.36 7.04
C TYR A 124 -16.32 -5.55 7.76
N LYS A 125 -16.74 -4.82 8.80
CA LYS A 125 -15.86 -4.05 9.67
C LYS A 125 -16.01 -4.58 11.09
N ARG A 126 -15.01 -5.31 11.57
CA ARG A 126 -15.04 -6.15 12.77
C ARG A 126 -14.43 -5.46 13.98
N MET A 127 -13.46 -4.57 13.81
CA MET A 127 -12.71 -3.93 14.88
C MET A 127 -12.99 -2.43 14.97
N VAL A 128 -13.20 -1.96 16.20
CA VAL A 128 -13.07 -0.54 16.58
C VAL A 128 -12.36 -0.44 17.92
N VAL A 129 -11.67 0.67 18.15
CA VAL A 129 -10.99 0.95 19.42
C VAL A 129 -11.45 2.30 19.94
N ILE A 130 -11.68 2.39 21.25
CA ILE A 130 -12.04 3.64 21.91
C ILE A 130 -11.47 3.72 23.32
N ASP A 131 -10.68 4.75 23.60
CA ASP A 131 -10.04 5.00 24.90
C ASP A 131 -9.32 3.76 25.47
N GLY A 132 -8.54 3.07 24.64
CA GLY A 132 -7.84 1.83 24.98
C GLY A 132 -8.76 0.62 25.16
N THR A 133 -10.03 0.69 24.79
CA THR A 133 -10.92 -0.49 24.77
C THR A 133 -11.04 -1.01 23.34
N VAL A 134 -10.65 -2.25 23.11
CA VAL A 134 -10.73 -2.91 21.79
C VAL A 134 -12.03 -3.70 21.71
N HIS A 135 -12.79 -3.51 20.63
CA HIS A 135 -14.05 -4.19 20.38
C HIS A 135 -13.98 -4.96 19.07
N ILE A 136 -14.25 -6.26 19.11
CA ILE A 136 -14.28 -7.13 17.93
C ILE A 136 -15.61 -7.87 17.89
N ALA A 137 -16.34 -7.84 16.76
CA ALA A 137 -17.55 -8.65 16.58
C ALA A 137 -17.59 -9.35 15.21
N PHE A 138 -18.21 -10.53 15.17
CA PHE A 138 -18.27 -11.38 13.98
C PHE A 138 -19.48 -12.32 14.04
N GLY A 139 -19.92 -12.80 12.86
CA GLY A 139 -20.94 -13.84 12.76
C GLY A 139 -20.32 -15.23 12.71
N TYR A 140 -20.97 -16.24 13.29
CA TYR A 140 -20.61 -17.66 13.18
C TYR A 140 -21.84 -18.54 13.49
N TYR A 141 -21.72 -19.87 13.49
CA TYR A 141 -22.86 -20.77 13.70
C TYR A 141 -22.82 -21.60 14.99
N ALA A 142 -21.68 -21.61 15.70
CA ALA A 142 -21.51 -22.32 16.97
C ALA A 142 -21.88 -23.82 16.90
N GLY A 143 -21.61 -24.48 15.77
CA GLY A 143 -22.02 -25.88 15.54
C GLY A 143 -23.52 -26.09 15.37
N SER A 144 -24.30 -25.01 15.21
CA SER A 144 -25.72 -25.02 14.92
C SER A 144 -25.99 -24.65 13.45
N TRP A 145 -27.26 -24.54 13.06
CA TRP A 145 -27.67 -24.03 11.75
C TRP A 145 -28.07 -22.55 11.78
N TYR A 146 -27.94 -21.90 12.95
CA TYR A 146 -28.43 -20.55 13.20
C TYR A 146 -27.26 -19.62 13.48
N GLY A 147 -27.36 -18.39 12.97
CA GLY A 147 -26.31 -17.40 13.14
C GLY A 147 -26.21 -16.89 14.57
N VAL A 148 -24.99 -16.73 15.04
CA VAL A 148 -24.63 -16.14 16.33
C VAL A 148 -23.75 -14.93 16.08
N LEU A 149 -23.98 -13.86 16.84
CA LEU A 149 -23.10 -12.70 16.91
C LEU A 149 -22.13 -12.88 18.07
N GLY A 150 -20.89 -13.26 17.76
CA GLY A 150 -19.79 -13.35 18.71
C GLY A 150 -19.16 -11.98 18.96
N TYR A 151 -18.68 -11.78 20.18
CA TYR A 151 -18.05 -10.54 20.63
C TYR A 151 -16.86 -10.81 21.54
N LEU A 152 -15.74 -10.15 21.22
CA LEU A 152 -14.52 -10.13 22.00
C LEU A 152 -14.23 -8.69 22.41
N ARG A 153 -13.77 -8.52 23.65
CA ARG A 153 -13.41 -7.21 24.18
C ARG A 153 -12.10 -7.27 24.95
N SER A 154 -11.29 -6.24 24.78
CA SER A 154 -10.17 -5.94 25.67
C SER A 154 -10.40 -4.59 26.34
N THR A 155 -10.17 -4.52 27.65
CA THR A 155 -10.23 -3.29 28.46
C THR A 155 -8.85 -2.79 28.90
N ASP A 156 -7.78 -3.44 28.42
CA ASP A 156 -6.38 -3.17 28.76
C ASP A 156 -5.53 -2.82 27.51
N ASN A 157 -6.15 -2.09 26.58
CA ASN A 157 -5.55 -1.62 25.33
C ASN A 157 -5.14 -2.77 24.39
N GLY A 158 -5.78 -3.94 24.49
CA GLY A 158 -5.48 -5.11 23.69
C GLY A 158 -4.36 -6.00 24.25
N ALA A 159 -3.99 -5.85 25.52
CA ALA A 159 -2.97 -6.71 26.13
C ALA A 159 -3.53 -8.12 26.35
N SER A 160 -4.81 -8.20 26.70
CA SER A 160 -5.56 -9.44 26.83
C SER A 160 -7.02 -9.23 26.43
N PHE A 161 -7.70 -10.31 26.06
CA PHE A 161 -9.11 -10.31 25.72
C PHE A 161 -9.92 -11.13 26.71
N GLU A 162 -11.13 -10.65 26.99
CA GLU A 162 -12.13 -11.36 27.77
C GLU A 162 -12.62 -12.62 27.03
N ALA A 163 -13.29 -13.50 27.76
CA ALA A 163 -13.94 -14.67 27.15
C ALA A 163 -14.96 -14.25 26.09
N LEU A 164 -15.08 -15.05 25.03
CA LEU A 164 -16.08 -14.88 23.97
C LEU A 164 -17.48 -14.72 24.57
N ARG A 165 -18.18 -13.67 24.15
CA ARG A 165 -19.58 -13.40 24.50
C ARG A 165 -20.47 -13.54 23.28
N ASP A 166 -21.53 -14.32 23.42
CA ASP A 166 -22.59 -14.38 22.41
C ASP A 166 -23.60 -13.27 22.71
N LEU A 167 -23.55 -12.19 21.94
CA LEU A 167 -24.44 -11.04 22.15
C LEU A 167 -25.83 -11.26 21.54
N TYR A 168 -25.92 -12.14 20.55
CA TYR A 168 -27.18 -12.47 19.89
C TYR A 168 -27.13 -13.88 19.29
N THR A 169 -28.17 -14.66 19.50
CA THR A 169 -28.39 -15.95 18.83
C THR A 169 -29.68 -15.86 18.04
N ALA A 170 -29.60 -16.08 16.73
CA ALA A 170 -30.77 -15.99 15.86
C ALA A 170 -31.72 -17.18 16.09
N GLY A 171 -33.03 -16.93 15.95
CA GLY A 171 -34.05 -17.98 16.03
C GLY A 171 -34.03 -18.93 14.83
N ASN A 172 -34.83 -20.00 14.89
CA ASN A 172 -34.84 -21.09 13.91
C ASN A 172 -34.75 -20.60 12.45
N ALA A 173 -33.62 -20.95 11.83
CA ALA A 173 -33.21 -20.76 10.43
C ALA A 173 -32.77 -19.35 10.01
N TYR A 174 -32.51 -18.46 10.97
CA TYR A 174 -31.94 -17.16 10.69
C TYR A 174 -30.41 -17.18 10.80
N HIS A 175 -29.77 -16.40 9.95
CA HIS A 175 -28.33 -16.16 9.86
C HIS A 175 -27.98 -14.77 10.39
N VAL A 176 -26.73 -14.59 10.81
CA VAL A 176 -26.15 -13.29 11.21
C VAL A 176 -25.10 -12.90 10.18
N TYR A 177 -25.36 -11.82 9.46
CA TYR A 177 -24.51 -11.28 8.38
C TYR A 177 -24.28 -9.78 8.57
N ASP A 178 -23.50 -9.18 7.68
CA ASP A 178 -23.26 -7.73 7.56
C ASP A 178 -22.86 -7.06 8.89
N VAL A 179 -21.95 -7.71 9.62
CA VAL A 179 -21.44 -7.21 10.90
C VAL A 179 -20.57 -5.99 10.66
N ARG A 180 -20.92 -4.87 11.30
CA ARG A 180 -20.20 -3.59 11.20
C ARG A 180 -20.13 -2.92 12.56
N LEU A 181 -18.96 -2.41 12.93
CA LEU A 181 -18.76 -1.66 14.18
C LEU A 181 -18.49 -0.17 13.92
N ALA A 182 -19.06 0.68 14.77
CA ALA A 182 -18.79 2.11 14.80
C ALA A 182 -18.76 2.63 16.25
N THR A 183 -17.92 3.62 16.52
CA THR A 183 -17.69 4.15 17.87
C THR A 183 -17.52 5.66 17.88
N SER A 184 -17.87 6.30 19.00
CA SER A 184 -17.67 7.74 19.25
C SER A 184 -17.77 8.00 20.76
N HIS A 185 -16.82 8.76 21.33
CA HIS A 185 -16.68 9.14 22.76
C HIS A 185 -17.26 8.14 23.79
N GLY A 186 -16.62 6.98 23.96
CA GLY A 186 -17.01 5.91 24.89
C GLY A 186 -18.26 5.11 24.52
N LYS A 187 -18.92 5.41 23.38
CA LYS A 187 -20.12 4.73 22.90
C LYS A 187 -19.81 3.82 21.71
N LEU A 188 -20.54 2.72 21.62
CA LEU A 188 -20.34 1.66 20.62
C LEU A 188 -21.69 1.29 19.97
N SER A 189 -21.65 1.08 18.66
CA SER A 189 -22.70 0.42 17.89
C SER A 189 -22.15 -0.80 17.17
N ILE A 190 -22.83 -1.94 17.33
CA ILE A 190 -22.59 -3.15 16.54
C ILE A 190 -23.82 -3.40 15.68
N GLY A 191 -23.72 -3.15 14.39
CA GLY A 191 -24.76 -3.43 13.40
C GLY A 191 -24.63 -4.84 12.85
N PHE A 192 -25.75 -5.53 12.63
CA PHE A 192 -25.79 -6.84 12.00
C PHE A 192 -27.15 -7.15 11.37
N ARG A 193 -27.12 -7.88 10.26
CA ARG A 193 -28.29 -8.38 9.53
C ARG A 193 -28.72 -9.71 10.11
N VAL A 194 -30.02 -9.82 10.41
CA VAL A 194 -30.68 -11.09 10.74
C VAL A 194 -31.59 -11.47 9.58
N GLN A 195 -31.27 -12.61 8.94
CA GLN A 195 -31.93 -13.03 7.69
C GLN A 195 -32.26 -14.52 7.68
N ALA A 196 -33.46 -14.88 7.20
CA ALA A 196 -33.77 -16.25 6.80
C ALA A 196 -34.05 -16.30 5.29
N ASN A 197 -33.46 -17.27 4.58
CA ASN A 197 -33.43 -17.29 3.10
C ASN A 197 -34.81 -17.30 2.42
N TRP A 198 -35.86 -17.75 3.11
CA TRP A 198 -37.22 -17.87 2.58
C TRP A 198 -38.23 -16.93 3.26
N LYS A 199 -37.77 -15.98 4.07
CA LYS A 199 -38.64 -15.00 4.74
C LYS A 199 -38.39 -13.60 4.22
N VAL A 200 -39.45 -12.80 4.24
CA VAL A 200 -39.43 -11.41 3.81
C VAL A 200 -39.16 -10.44 4.96
N ASP A 201 -39.45 -10.83 6.21
CA ASP A 201 -39.29 -10.02 7.44
C ASP A 201 -37.85 -10.04 7.98
N ASN A 202 -36.89 -9.63 7.15
CA ASN A 202 -35.48 -9.55 7.53
C ASN A 202 -35.18 -8.15 8.09
N ALA A 203 -34.25 -8.04 9.04
CA ALA A 203 -33.97 -6.80 9.73
C ALA A 203 -32.48 -6.55 9.92
N TYR A 204 -32.10 -5.27 9.95
CA TYR A 204 -30.79 -4.83 10.42
C TYR A 204 -30.94 -4.29 11.83
N HIS A 205 -30.31 -4.98 12.78
CA HIS A 205 -30.28 -4.57 14.18
C HIS A 205 -29.00 -3.81 14.49
N VAL A 206 -29.08 -2.95 15.49
CA VAL A 206 -27.94 -2.26 16.06
C VAL A 206 -27.96 -2.47 17.57
N LEU A 207 -26.90 -3.08 18.11
CA LEU A 207 -26.65 -3.16 19.55
C LEU A 207 -25.88 -1.91 19.96
N ASN A 208 -26.48 -1.11 20.86
CA ASN A 208 -25.87 0.12 21.36
C ASN A 208 -25.38 -0.05 22.79
N SER A 209 -24.14 0.35 23.04
CA SER A 209 -23.54 0.44 24.37
C SER A 209 -23.10 1.88 24.65
N ASN A 210 -23.34 2.33 25.89
CA ASN A 210 -22.86 3.61 26.42
C ASN A 210 -21.79 3.43 27.51
N ASP A 211 -21.34 2.19 27.71
CA ASP A 211 -20.45 1.77 28.79
C ASP A 211 -19.32 0.89 28.25
N ARG A 212 -18.79 1.25 27.07
CA ARG A 212 -17.66 0.57 26.41
C ARG A 212 -17.88 -0.94 26.28
N GLY A 213 -19.06 -1.31 25.79
CA GLY A 213 -19.42 -2.69 25.47
C GLY A 213 -19.74 -3.58 26.68
N GLU A 214 -19.97 -3.01 27.87
CA GLU A 214 -20.43 -3.83 28.99
C GLU A 214 -21.86 -4.30 28.77
N ASN A 215 -22.77 -3.35 28.56
CA ASN A 215 -24.17 -3.64 28.35
C ASN A 215 -24.60 -3.14 26.98
N PHE A 216 -25.52 -3.87 26.37
CA PHE A 216 -26.08 -3.54 25.07
C PHE A 216 -27.59 -3.42 25.12
N VAL A 217 -28.10 -2.46 24.35
CA VAL A 217 -29.52 -2.34 24.04
C VAL A 217 -29.72 -2.59 22.55
N THR A 218 -30.50 -3.60 22.21
CA THR A 218 -30.84 -3.91 20.82
C THR A 218 -31.88 -2.94 20.28
N ARG A 219 -31.60 -2.40 19.10
CA ARG A 219 -32.50 -1.55 18.31
C ARG A 219 -32.63 -2.12 16.91
N THR A 220 -33.70 -1.77 16.21
CA THR A 220 -33.88 -2.11 14.79
C THR A 220 -33.72 -0.84 13.98
N ALA A 221 -32.67 -0.77 13.16
CA ALA A 221 -32.43 0.38 12.29
C ALA A 221 -33.39 0.39 11.10
N TYR A 222 -33.64 -0.80 10.54
CA TYR A 222 -34.59 -0.99 9.45
C TYR A 222 -35.03 -2.45 9.36
N SER A 223 -36.23 -2.68 8.81
CA SER A 223 -36.76 -3.99 8.44
C SER A 223 -37.41 -3.92 7.06
N THR A 224 -37.16 -4.92 6.22
CA THR A 224 -37.86 -5.09 4.94
C THR A 224 -39.01 -6.09 5.09
N SER A 225 -40.03 -5.95 4.25
CA SER A 225 -41.09 -6.95 4.04
C SER A 225 -41.36 -7.19 2.54
N SER A 226 -40.51 -6.66 1.65
CA SER A 226 -40.74 -6.61 0.20
C SER A 226 -40.26 -7.86 -0.55
N GLY A 227 -39.57 -8.78 0.12
CA GLY A 227 -39.00 -10.00 -0.47
C GLY A 227 -37.83 -9.77 -1.43
N SER A 228 -37.38 -8.53 -1.55
CA SER A 228 -36.17 -8.12 -2.26
C SER A 228 -34.90 -8.48 -1.48
N SER A 229 -33.80 -8.63 -2.21
CA SER A 229 -32.46 -8.76 -1.64
C SER A 229 -31.99 -7.40 -1.12
N TRP A 230 -31.23 -7.38 -0.05
CA TRP A 230 -30.77 -6.13 0.53
C TRP A 230 -29.44 -6.34 1.23
N ASN A 231 -28.59 -5.32 1.25
CA ASN A 231 -27.27 -5.35 1.86
C ASN A 231 -27.03 -4.04 2.60
N VAL A 232 -26.28 -4.11 3.70
CA VAL A 232 -25.80 -2.89 4.38
C VAL A 232 -24.43 -2.53 3.82
N ALA A 233 -24.33 -1.28 3.38
CA ALA A 233 -23.15 -0.72 2.73
C ALA A 233 -22.22 0.00 3.73
N ASP A 234 -22.76 0.61 4.78
CA ASP A 234 -21.96 1.28 5.79
C ASP A 234 -22.72 1.52 7.10
N LEU A 235 -21.98 1.65 8.20
CA LEU A 235 -22.46 2.04 9.52
C LEU A 235 -21.53 3.11 10.08
N TYR A 236 -22.08 4.28 10.39
CA TYR A 236 -21.36 5.37 11.02
C TYR A 236 -22.02 5.79 12.34
N ARG A 237 -21.21 6.23 13.30
CA ARG A 237 -21.67 6.69 14.60
C ARG A 237 -21.02 8.01 15.00
N THR A 238 -21.82 8.97 15.44
CA THR A 238 -21.40 10.06 16.32
C THR A 238 -21.97 9.79 17.72
N ASP A 239 -21.84 10.71 18.67
CA ASP A 239 -22.32 10.50 20.03
C ASP A 239 -23.76 9.95 20.09
N ASN A 240 -24.72 10.68 19.55
CA ASN A 240 -26.12 10.26 19.48
C ASN A 240 -26.57 9.94 18.05
N GLY A 241 -25.78 10.32 17.05
CA GLY A 241 -26.02 10.02 15.65
C GLY A 241 -25.68 8.57 15.31
N ILE A 242 -26.60 7.85 14.67
CA ILE A 242 -26.34 6.52 14.10
C ILE A 242 -26.88 6.51 12.66
N TYR A 243 -26.03 6.16 11.72
CA TYR A 243 -26.31 6.23 10.28
C TYR A 243 -26.05 4.89 9.64
N VAL A 244 -27.06 4.32 8.96
CA VAL A 244 -26.97 3.03 8.27
C VAL A 244 -27.32 3.23 6.81
N ALA A 245 -26.35 3.04 5.91
CA ALA A 245 -26.58 3.05 4.47
C ALA A 245 -26.87 1.63 3.99
N TYR A 246 -27.99 1.45 3.29
CA TYR A 246 -28.43 0.12 2.84
C TYR A 246 -29.16 0.17 1.51
N THR A 247 -29.08 -0.91 0.75
CA THR A 247 -29.78 -1.05 -0.52
C THR A 247 -30.96 -1.99 -0.38
N ASP A 248 -32.07 -1.64 -1.02
CA ASP A 248 -33.18 -2.54 -1.29
C ASP A 248 -33.18 -2.87 -2.79
N SER A 249 -32.82 -4.10 -3.15
CA SER A 249 -32.50 -4.51 -4.52
C SER A 249 -33.21 -5.79 -4.95
N TYR A 250 -33.62 -5.86 -6.21
CA TYR A 250 -33.99 -7.12 -6.85
C TYR A 250 -33.28 -7.26 -8.19
N TYR A 251 -32.99 -8.51 -8.55
CA TYR A 251 -32.35 -8.83 -9.82
C TYR A 251 -33.43 -9.19 -10.84
N TYR A 252 -33.39 -8.56 -12.01
CA TYR A 252 -34.35 -8.84 -13.08
C TYR A 252 -33.64 -8.80 -14.44
N TYR A 253 -33.59 -9.94 -15.13
CA TYR A 253 -33.01 -10.11 -16.46
C TYR A 253 -31.61 -9.50 -16.68
N GLY A 254 -30.70 -9.65 -15.71
CA GLY A 254 -29.32 -9.18 -15.88
C GLY A 254 -29.03 -7.78 -15.33
N LEU A 255 -30.05 -7.08 -14.80
CA LEU A 255 -29.92 -5.72 -14.27
C LEU A 255 -30.27 -5.69 -12.78
N GLN A 256 -29.43 -5.01 -11.99
CA GLN A 256 -29.71 -4.71 -10.59
C GLN A 256 -30.65 -3.50 -10.52
N TYR A 257 -31.86 -3.73 -10.03
CA TYR A 257 -32.79 -2.68 -9.65
C TYR A 257 -32.61 -2.46 -8.16
N GLY A 258 -31.92 -1.38 -7.79
CA GLY A 258 -31.50 -1.11 -6.41
C GLY A 258 -31.85 0.30 -6.00
N ARG A 259 -32.67 0.43 -4.95
CA ARG A 259 -32.89 1.70 -4.23
C ARG A 259 -31.88 1.79 -3.10
N LEU A 260 -31.23 2.94 -2.97
CA LEU A 260 -30.35 3.25 -1.83
C LEU A 260 -31.11 4.07 -0.81
N TYR A 261 -30.93 3.73 0.47
CA TYR A 261 -31.49 4.46 1.59
C TYR A 261 -30.40 4.76 2.64
N LEU A 262 -30.65 5.80 3.43
CA LEU A 262 -29.98 6.02 4.71
C LEU A 262 -31.04 5.99 5.81
N ALA A 263 -30.84 5.15 6.83
CA ALA A 263 -31.54 5.26 8.10
C ALA A 263 -30.69 6.07 9.07
N ALA A 264 -31.18 7.23 9.50
CA ALA A 264 -30.53 8.13 10.45
C ALA A 264 -31.27 8.13 11.79
N SER A 265 -30.52 8.14 12.88
CA SER A 265 -31.02 8.33 14.24
C SER A 265 -30.23 9.44 14.90
N THR A 266 -30.90 10.34 15.62
CA THR A 266 -30.28 11.42 16.41
C THR A 266 -30.46 11.23 17.91
N ASP A 267 -31.07 10.10 18.32
CA ASP A 267 -31.48 9.79 19.70
C ASP A 267 -30.83 8.48 20.23
N ALA A 268 -29.63 8.17 19.73
CA ALA A 268 -28.87 6.96 20.04
C ALA A 268 -29.60 5.65 19.66
N GLY A 269 -30.30 5.67 18.52
CA GLY A 269 -30.96 4.52 17.91
C GLY A 269 -32.32 4.20 18.52
N GLN A 270 -32.94 5.09 19.30
CA GLN A 270 -34.30 4.85 19.79
C GLN A 270 -35.31 4.93 18.64
N THR A 271 -35.11 5.88 17.73
CA THR A 271 -35.88 6.02 16.49
C THR A 271 -34.95 6.17 15.30
N PHE A 272 -35.40 5.69 14.14
CA PHE A 272 -34.69 5.84 12.87
C PHE A 272 -35.62 6.47 11.83
N HIS A 273 -35.10 7.46 11.11
CA HIS A 273 -35.73 8.07 9.94
C HIS A 273 -35.02 7.55 8.68
N SER A 274 -35.76 6.85 7.81
CA SER A 274 -35.22 6.35 6.55
C SER A 274 -35.55 7.28 5.39
N THR A 275 -34.52 7.72 4.65
CA THR A 275 -34.66 8.53 3.44
C THR A 275 -34.10 7.79 2.23
N GLN A 276 -34.84 7.76 1.11
CA GLN A 276 -34.31 7.23 -0.15
C GLN A 276 -33.33 8.23 -0.76
N LEU A 277 -32.12 7.77 -1.07
CA LEU A 277 -31.04 8.58 -1.64
C LEU A 277 -30.93 8.46 -3.16
N SER A 278 -31.13 7.25 -3.70
CA SER A 278 -30.92 6.93 -5.12
C SER A 278 -31.81 7.76 -6.05
N VAL A 279 -31.28 8.04 -7.25
CA VAL A 279 -31.99 8.70 -8.36
C VAL A 279 -32.61 7.69 -9.33
N PRO A 280 -33.71 8.03 -10.03
CA PRO A 280 -34.27 7.17 -11.06
C PRO A 280 -33.44 7.27 -12.34
N SER A 281 -33.32 6.17 -13.07
CA SER A 281 -32.71 6.12 -14.39
C SER A 281 -33.72 6.46 -15.49
N LEU A 282 -33.30 6.43 -16.77
CA LEU A 282 -34.13 6.82 -17.93
C LEU A 282 -35.54 6.20 -17.95
N ASN A 283 -35.71 4.96 -17.47
CA ASN A 283 -36.99 4.27 -17.43
C ASN A 283 -37.79 4.46 -16.12
N GLY A 284 -37.35 5.37 -15.26
CA GLY A 284 -37.94 5.65 -13.95
C GLY A 284 -37.53 4.68 -12.83
N ALA A 285 -36.71 3.66 -13.12
CA ALA A 285 -36.27 2.70 -12.14
C ALA A 285 -34.95 3.11 -11.48
N HIS A 286 -34.75 2.76 -10.20
CA HIS A 286 -33.48 3.02 -9.51
C HIS A 286 -32.50 1.87 -9.77
N LYS A 287 -31.30 2.21 -10.24
CA LYS A 287 -30.25 1.25 -10.63
C LYS A 287 -28.93 1.57 -9.91
N THR A 288 -28.94 1.51 -8.58
CA THR A 288 -27.71 1.57 -7.77
C THR A 288 -26.92 0.28 -7.93
N TYR A 289 -25.60 0.41 -8.09
CA TYR A 289 -24.65 -0.70 -8.20
C TYR A 289 -24.20 -1.22 -6.81
N PRO A 290 -23.45 -2.33 -6.73
CA PRO A 290 -22.88 -2.80 -5.48
C PRO A 290 -22.00 -1.72 -4.83
N LEU A 291 -22.27 -1.43 -3.56
CA LEU A 291 -21.56 -0.40 -2.79
C LEU A 291 -20.28 -0.92 -2.14
N GLN A 292 -19.94 -2.19 -2.23
CA GLN A 292 -18.69 -2.73 -1.69
C GLN A 292 -18.16 -3.77 -2.67
N ASP A 293 -16.85 -3.81 -2.87
CA ASP A 293 -16.20 -4.75 -3.76
C ASP A 293 -15.10 -5.50 -3.01
N SER A 294 -15.44 -6.66 -2.42
CA SER A 294 -14.49 -7.56 -1.74
C SER A 294 -13.58 -6.92 -0.68
N HIS A 295 -13.85 -5.67 -0.32
CA HIS A 295 -13.03 -4.79 0.50
C HIS A 295 -13.94 -3.71 1.08
N TYR A 296 -13.90 -3.50 2.39
CA TYR A 296 -14.68 -2.45 3.01
C TYR A 296 -14.04 -1.07 2.78
N VAL A 297 -14.83 -0.13 2.24
CA VAL A 297 -14.51 1.31 2.25
C VAL A 297 -15.72 2.13 2.73
N PRO A 298 -15.51 3.25 3.44
CA PRO A 298 -16.60 4.11 3.90
C PRO A 298 -17.45 4.66 2.75
N LYS A 299 -18.76 4.74 2.97
CA LYS A 299 -19.77 5.36 2.09
C LYS A 299 -20.50 6.52 2.76
N ILE A 300 -20.34 6.67 4.07
CA ILE A 300 -20.88 7.75 4.87
C ILE A 300 -19.73 8.58 5.44
N ALA A 301 -19.81 9.90 5.32
CA ALA A 301 -18.95 10.82 6.04
C ALA A 301 -19.79 11.84 6.80
N VAL A 302 -19.39 12.17 8.03
CA VAL A 302 -20.12 13.08 8.93
C VAL A 302 -19.18 14.14 9.48
N SER A 303 -19.60 15.40 9.47
CA SER A 303 -18.89 16.53 10.08
C SER A 303 -19.90 17.51 10.68
N GLY A 304 -20.00 17.53 12.01
CA GLY A 304 -21.10 18.21 12.70
C GLY A 304 -22.45 17.61 12.31
N ASP A 305 -23.40 18.47 11.93
CA ASP A 305 -24.71 18.04 11.44
C ASP A 305 -24.71 17.67 9.95
N ASN A 306 -23.59 17.87 9.23
CA ASN A 306 -23.49 17.50 7.83
C ASN A 306 -23.25 16.00 7.69
N VAL A 307 -24.13 15.33 6.95
CA VAL A 307 -24.01 13.90 6.61
C VAL A 307 -23.95 13.79 5.10
N SER A 308 -22.88 13.23 4.55
CA SER A 308 -22.71 12.98 3.12
C SER A 308 -22.66 11.49 2.84
N VAL A 309 -23.36 11.05 1.80
CA VAL A 309 -23.38 9.67 1.33
C VAL A 309 -22.98 9.62 -0.13
N ILE A 310 -22.04 8.74 -0.47
CA ILE A 310 -21.57 8.48 -1.83
C ILE A 310 -22.08 7.14 -2.36
N TRP A 311 -22.40 7.07 -3.65
CA TRP A 311 -22.70 5.82 -4.33
C TRP A 311 -22.48 5.94 -5.83
N ASN A 312 -22.47 4.79 -6.50
CA ASN A 312 -22.49 4.70 -7.95
C ASN A 312 -23.81 4.10 -8.47
N GLY A 313 -24.28 4.57 -9.62
CA GLY A 313 -25.55 4.15 -10.19
C GLY A 313 -25.75 4.65 -11.62
N LEU A 314 -26.89 4.36 -12.23
CA LEU A 314 -27.27 4.97 -13.50
C LEU A 314 -28.03 6.28 -13.28
N ASP A 315 -27.68 7.31 -14.05
CA ASP A 315 -28.42 8.57 -14.13
C ASP A 315 -29.67 8.49 -15.01
N ASP A 316 -30.37 9.61 -15.17
CA ASP A 316 -31.60 9.74 -15.95
C ASP A 316 -31.39 9.58 -17.47
N THR A 317 -30.15 9.45 -17.93
CA THR A 317 -29.75 9.12 -19.31
C THR A 317 -29.20 7.70 -19.44
N ASP A 318 -29.30 6.88 -18.38
CA ASP A 318 -28.73 5.53 -18.26
C ASP A 318 -27.19 5.50 -18.37
N GLN A 319 -26.49 6.60 -18.05
CA GLN A 319 -25.03 6.64 -17.92
C GLN A 319 -24.59 6.26 -16.50
N HIS A 320 -23.48 5.54 -16.37
CA HIS A 320 -22.90 5.20 -15.08
C HIS A 320 -22.25 6.43 -14.46
N ALA A 321 -22.72 6.80 -13.27
CA ALA A 321 -22.33 8.01 -12.58
C ALA A 321 -21.98 7.76 -11.10
N ILE A 322 -21.14 8.64 -10.55
CA ILE A 322 -20.85 8.77 -9.13
C ILE A 322 -21.68 9.92 -8.57
N PHE A 323 -22.45 9.62 -7.53
CA PHE A 323 -23.34 10.57 -6.88
C PHE A 323 -22.90 10.83 -5.44
N VAL A 324 -23.14 12.06 -4.99
CA VAL A 324 -23.11 12.41 -3.57
C VAL A 324 -24.44 13.06 -3.21
N ARG A 325 -24.92 12.78 -2.02
CA ARG A 325 -26.07 13.49 -1.44
C ARG A 325 -25.76 13.86 -0.01
N ARG A 326 -26.13 15.08 0.37
CA ARG A 326 -25.89 15.59 1.71
C ARG A 326 -27.16 15.94 2.46
N SER A 327 -27.04 15.88 3.77
CA SER A 327 -27.95 16.43 4.77
C SER A 327 -27.20 17.47 5.58
N THR A 328 -27.89 18.51 6.05
CA THR A 328 -27.37 19.55 6.95
C THR A 328 -28.06 19.54 8.32
N ASP A 329 -28.93 18.55 8.57
CA ASP A 329 -29.75 18.39 9.77
C ASP A 329 -29.61 16.99 10.38
N ALA A 330 -28.37 16.47 10.39
CA ALA A 330 -28.01 15.18 10.96
C ALA A 330 -28.77 13.99 10.36
N GLY A 331 -28.98 14.02 9.04
CA GLY A 331 -29.58 12.92 8.27
C GLY A 331 -31.11 12.88 8.30
N MET A 332 -31.78 13.90 8.83
CA MET A 332 -33.25 13.94 8.91
C MET A 332 -33.89 14.33 7.58
N THR A 333 -33.25 15.21 6.81
CA THR A 333 -33.62 15.54 5.43
C THR A 333 -32.38 15.61 4.53
N PHE A 334 -32.55 15.34 3.24
CA PHE A 334 -31.46 15.35 2.25
C PHE A 334 -31.79 16.32 1.12
N GLU A 335 -30.80 17.13 0.74
CA GLU A 335 -30.84 18.02 -0.43
C GLU A 335 -30.92 17.22 -1.73
N ASP A 336 -31.01 17.88 -2.88
CA ASP A 336 -30.96 17.20 -4.17
C ASP A 336 -29.60 16.49 -4.38
N PRO A 337 -29.59 15.31 -5.04
CA PRO A 337 -28.36 14.58 -5.31
C PRO A 337 -27.49 15.31 -6.34
N LEU A 338 -26.19 15.32 -6.11
CA LEU A 338 -25.19 15.82 -7.05
C LEU A 338 -24.65 14.64 -7.88
N ASN A 339 -24.74 14.73 -9.21
CA ASN A 339 -23.98 13.86 -10.12
C ASN A 339 -22.58 14.45 -10.31
N LEU A 340 -21.57 13.83 -9.73
CA LEU A 340 -20.19 14.35 -9.76
C LEU A 340 -19.49 14.09 -11.10
N THR A 341 -20.04 13.18 -11.90
CA THR A 341 -19.39 12.67 -13.10
C THR A 341 -20.18 12.94 -14.38
N ASP A 342 -21.19 13.81 -14.30
CA ASP A 342 -21.96 14.24 -15.45
C ASP A 342 -21.03 14.82 -16.53
N GLY A 343 -21.12 14.26 -17.74
CA GLY A 343 -20.28 14.62 -18.86
C GLY A 343 -18.77 14.40 -18.69
N LEU A 344 -18.32 13.65 -17.67
CA LEU A 344 -16.88 13.41 -17.43
C LEU A 344 -16.33 12.16 -18.13
N LEU A 345 -17.19 11.23 -18.56
CA LEU A 345 -16.76 9.99 -19.19
C LEU A 345 -16.79 10.09 -20.72
N ASP A 346 -15.70 9.65 -21.35
CA ASP A 346 -15.68 9.36 -22.78
C ASP A 346 -16.58 8.15 -23.11
N GLU A 347 -17.01 8.04 -24.37
CA GLU A 347 -17.84 6.93 -24.85
C GLU A 347 -17.16 5.57 -24.56
N GLY A 348 -17.87 4.69 -23.84
CA GLY A 348 -17.39 3.35 -23.49
C GLY A 348 -16.56 3.25 -22.20
N GLN A 349 -16.29 4.35 -21.51
CA GLN A 349 -15.75 4.34 -20.15
C GLN A 349 -16.85 4.10 -19.11
N SER A 350 -16.47 3.64 -17.93
CA SER A 350 -17.35 3.37 -16.80
C SER A 350 -16.57 3.56 -15.49
N PHE A 351 -17.19 3.28 -14.34
CA PHE A 351 -16.53 3.28 -13.02
C PHE A 351 -16.42 1.86 -12.46
N GLN A 352 -15.40 1.62 -11.63
CA GLN A 352 -15.31 0.41 -10.81
C GLN A 352 -16.39 0.48 -9.73
N GLN A 353 -17.26 -0.53 -9.70
CA GLN A 353 -18.40 -0.57 -8.79
C GLN A 353 -17.93 -0.89 -7.37
N GLY A 354 -18.40 -0.13 -6.38
CA GLY A 354 -18.16 -0.41 -4.96
C GLY A 354 -16.81 0.08 -4.44
N GLN A 355 -15.98 0.67 -5.29
CA GLN A 355 -14.65 1.20 -4.93
C GLN A 355 -14.66 2.72 -4.67
N GLU A 356 -15.79 3.39 -4.84
CA GLU A 356 -15.95 4.80 -4.46
C GLU A 356 -15.93 4.99 -2.94
N THR A 357 -15.30 6.05 -2.41
CA THR A 357 -15.25 6.27 -0.97
C THR A 357 -15.23 7.75 -0.61
N ILE A 358 -15.58 8.07 0.64
CA ILE A 358 -15.78 9.42 1.13
C ILE A 358 -15.18 9.63 2.53
N ALA A 359 -14.63 10.81 2.76
CA ALA A 359 -14.22 11.28 4.09
C ALA A 359 -14.56 12.77 4.26
N ALA A 360 -14.80 13.20 5.49
CA ALA A 360 -15.10 14.60 5.80
C ALA A 360 -14.48 15.02 7.13
N HIS A 361 -14.00 16.27 7.18
CA HIS A 361 -13.56 16.92 8.42
C HIS A 361 -13.71 18.44 8.27
N GLY A 362 -14.37 19.09 9.24
CA GLY A 362 -14.70 20.51 9.15
C GLY A 362 -15.61 20.79 7.95
N ASN A 363 -15.21 21.73 7.09
CA ASN A 363 -15.93 22.06 5.87
C ASN A 363 -15.49 21.23 4.65
N TYR A 364 -14.48 20.38 4.80
CA TYR A 364 -13.96 19.60 3.69
C TYR A 364 -14.68 18.27 3.57
N VAL A 365 -15.08 17.93 2.34
CA VAL A 365 -15.56 16.61 1.96
C VAL A 365 -14.74 16.14 0.78
N TYR A 366 -14.14 14.97 0.89
CA TYR A 366 -13.32 14.36 -0.13
C TYR A 366 -13.97 13.10 -0.63
N VAL A 367 -14.05 12.95 -1.96
CA VAL A 367 -14.56 11.73 -2.59
C VAL A 367 -13.54 11.17 -3.55
N VAL A 368 -13.45 9.85 -3.58
CA VAL A 368 -12.53 9.12 -4.45
C VAL A 368 -13.33 8.09 -5.21
N TYR A 369 -13.02 7.90 -6.48
CA TYR A 369 -13.61 6.86 -7.32
C TYR A 369 -12.59 6.38 -8.35
N VAL A 370 -12.84 5.21 -8.92
CA VAL A 370 -11.92 4.57 -9.88
C VAL A 370 -12.61 4.38 -11.22
N THR A 371 -11.96 4.77 -12.32
CA THR A 371 -12.47 4.50 -13.67
C THR A 371 -12.33 3.02 -14.01
N SER A 372 -13.12 2.51 -14.97
CA SER A 372 -13.01 1.13 -15.46
C SER A 372 -11.63 0.79 -16.01
N ALA A 373 -10.88 1.83 -16.39
CA ALA A 373 -9.53 1.69 -16.90
C ALA A 373 -8.46 1.81 -15.79
N GLY A 374 -8.84 1.94 -14.52
CA GLY A 374 -7.95 1.89 -13.35
C GLY A 374 -7.36 3.24 -12.91
N ASP A 375 -8.00 4.36 -13.25
CA ASP A 375 -7.54 5.68 -12.79
C ASP A 375 -8.19 6.04 -11.47
N VAL A 376 -7.38 6.45 -10.50
CA VAL A 376 -7.85 6.97 -9.21
C VAL A 376 -8.15 8.45 -9.39
N GLN A 377 -9.43 8.78 -9.33
CA GLN A 377 -9.94 10.13 -9.45
C GLN A 377 -10.42 10.64 -8.10
N MET A 378 -10.31 11.94 -7.88
CA MET A 378 -10.77 12.60 -6.67
C MET A 378 -11.54 13.89 -7.00
N GLN A 379 -12.59 14.15 -6.24
CA GLN A 379 -13.20 15.47 -6.14
C GLN A 379 -13.27 15.93 -4.69
N ARG A 380 -13.25 17.25 -4.50
CA ARG A 380 -13.29 17.88 -3.18
C ARG A 380 -14.36 18.94 -3.07
N SER A 381 -14.88 19.09 -1.86
CA SER A 381 -15.70 20.22 -1.43
C SER A 381 -14.98 20.94 -0.29
N ASN A 382 -15.12 22.27 -0.23
CA ASN A 382 -14.66 23.11 0.88
C ASN A 382 -15.82 23.84 1.59
N ASN A 383 -17.07 23.45 1.29
CA ASN A 383 -18.29 24.06 1.79
C ASN A 383 -19.29 23.02 2.35
N GLY A 384 -18.77 21.97 2.97
CA GLY A 384 -19.57 20.93 3.62
C GLY A 384 -20.38 20.09 2.64
N GLY A 385 -19.83 19.86 1.43
CA GLY A 385 -20.44 19.01 0.40
C GLY A 385 -21.50 19.71 -0.45
N ALA A 386 -21.75 21.02 -0.29
CA ALA A 386 -22.79 21.73 -1.06
C ALA A 386 -22.45 21.79 -2.56
N SER A 387 -21.17 21.87 -2.89
CA SER A 387 -20.65 21.75 -4.25
C SER A 387 -19.26 21.12 -4.24
N PHE A 388 -18.85 20.56 -5.37
CA PHE A 388 -17.55 19.94 -5.58
C PHE A 388 -16.78 20.64 -6.71
N GLU A 389 -15.45 20.67 -6.58
CA GLU A 389 -14.55 21.10 -7.64
C GLU A 389 -14.41 20.03 -8.73
N SER A 390 -13.78 20.38 -9.86
CA SER A 390 -13.48 19.46 -10.95
C SER A 390 -12.68 18.24 -10.53
N SER A 391 -12.93 17.09 -11.18
CA SER A 391 -12.16 15.85 -11.03
C SER A 391 -10.66 16.04 -11.20
N GLN A 392 -9.89 15.45 -10.31
CA GLN A 392 -8.43 15.39 -10.36
C GLN A 392 -7.95 13.94 -10.45
N GLU A 393 -7.14 13.61 -11.46
CA GLU A 393 -6.50 12.30 -11.55
C GLU A 393 -5.26 12.24 -10.65
N LEU A 394 -5.28 11.30 -9.69
CA LEU A 394 -4.19 11.07 -8.75
C LEU A 394 -3.24 9.96 -9.22
N SER A 395 -3.74 8.96 -9.95
CA SER A 395 -2.94 7.89 -10.56
C SER A 395 -2.10 8.38 -11.74
N ARG A 396 -1.15 7.56 -12.21
CA ARG A 396 -0.37 7.85 -13.43
C ARG A 396 -0.28 6.61 -14.31
N ARG A 397 -0.81 6.70 -15.53
CA ARG A 397 -0.77 5.62 -16.52
C ARG A 397 0.61 5.45 -17.17
N GLY A 398 0.87 4.22 -17.59
CA GLY A 398 2.06 3.84 -18.34
C GLY A 398 3.32 3.75 -17.49
N LEU A 399 3.24 4.07 -16.20
CA LEU A 399 4.32 3.83 -15.24
C LEU A 399 4.13 2.42 -14.67
N PRO A 400 4.85 1.40 -15.15
CA PRO A 400 4.59 -0.01 -14.84
C PRO A 400 4.74 -0.32 -13.34
N TYR A 401 5.42 0.56 -12.62
CA TYR A 401 5.62 0.50 -11.19
C TYR A 401 4.59 1.32 -10.37
N LEU A 402 3.55 1.87 -10.99
CA LEU A 402 2.40 2.50 -10.32
C LEU A 402 1.08 2.06 -10.98
N GLU A 403 1.11 0.96 -11.72
CA GLU A 403 -0.08 0.36 -12.35
C GLU A 403 -0.83 -0.53 -11.35
N ASP A 404 -2.08 -0.88 -11.69
CA ASP A 404 -3.01 -1.67 -10.86
C ASP A 404 -3.63 -0.91 -9.66
N ASN A 405 -4.24 0.24 -9.97
CA ASN A 405 -4.91 1.06 -8.98
C ASN A 405 -6.33 0.56 -8.72
N ALA A 406 -6.54 -0.05 -7.56
CA ALA A 406 -7.84 -0.53 -7.10
C ALA A 406 -7.99 -0.34 -5.58
N TRP A 407 -9.24 -0.36 -5.13
CA TRP A 407 -9.64 -0.26 -3.72
C TRP A 407 -9.01 0.92 -2.97
N PRO A 408 -9.18 2.16 -3.44
CA PRO A 408 -8.63 3.31 -2.74
C PRO A 408 -9.27 3.48 -1.36
N VAL A 409 -8.43 3.82 -0.39
CA VAL A 409 -8.82 4.21 0.97
C VAL A 409 -8.45 5.66 1.17
N ILE A 410 -9.33 6.41 1.84
CA ILE A 410 -9.14 7.81 2.19
C ILE A 410 -9.27 8.01 3.69
N GLN A 411 -8.40 8.85 4.26
CA GLN A 411 -8.49 9.29 5.65
C GLN A 411 -8.15 10.78 5.72
N THR A 412 -8.93 11.55 6.46
CA THR A 412 -8.53 12.92 6.84
C THR A 412 -7.38 12.87 7.85
N ASP A 413 -6.49 13.86 7.82
CA ASP A 413 -5.41 14.00 8.80
C ASP A 413 -5.94 14.72 10.06
N PRO A 414 -6.09 14.02 11.20
CA PRO A 414 -6.65 14.62 12.41
C PRO A 414 -5.74 15.69 13.03
N SER A 415 -4.44 15.70 12.69
CA SER A 415 -3.50 16.72 13.17
C SER A 415 -3.73 18.08 12.49
N VAL A 416 -4.42 18.10 11.35
CA VAL A 416 -4.79 19.30 10.59
C VAL A 416 -6.22 19.70 10.95
N THR A 417 -6.35 20.50 12.01
CA THR A 417 -7.63 20.78 12.69
C THR A 417 -8.67 21.54 11.85
N ASN A 418 -8.27 22.20 10.76
CA ASN A 418 -9.22 22.87 9.85
C ASN A 418 -9.84 21.90 8.82
N GLY A 419 -9.40 20.63 8.79
CA GLY A 419 -9.85 19.60 7.87
C GLY A 419 -9.17 19.59 6.51
N SER A 420 -8.16 20.43 6.27
CA SER A 420 -7.50 20.56 4.95
C SER A 420 -6.49 19.45 4.65
N GLY A 421 -6.18 18.59 5.63
CA GLY A 421 -5.25 17.47 5.51
C GLY A 421 -5.95 16.17 5.15
N VAL A 422 -5.44 15.47 4.14
CA VAL A 422 -6.02 14.20 3.66
C VAL A 422 -4.95 13.28 3.07
N HIS A 423 -5.10 11.99 3.32
CA HIS A 423 -4.26 10.91 2.80
C HIS A 423 -5.10 9.95 1.98
N LEU A 424 -4.51 9.43 0.90
CA LEU A 424 -5.08 8.38 0.08
C LEU A 424 -4.06 7.25 -0.11
N PHE A 425 -4.55 6.01 -0.10
CA PHE A 425 -3.76 4.80 -0.24
C PHE A 425 -4.51 3.74 -1.05
N TRP A 426 -3.85 3.01 -1.95
CA TRP A 426 -4.50 1.99 -2.80
C TRP A 426 -3.56 0.83 -3.19
N CYS A 427 -4.09 -0.14 -3.96
CA CYS A 427 -3.36 -1.32 -4.44
C CYS A 427 -2.14 -0.99 -5.32
N VAL A 428 -1.18 -1.92 -5.34
CA VAL A 428 0.25 -1.59 -5.52
C VAL A 428 0.58 -0.46 -4.53
N PRO A 429 0.84 -0.79 -3.24
CA PRO A 429 0.87 0.12 -2.11
C PRO A 429 1.39 1.50 -2.47
N THR A 430 0.46 2.40 -2.78
CA THR A 430 0.75 3.73 -3.31
C THR A 430 0.04 4.75 -2.47
N HIS A 431 0.80 5.76 -2.04
CA HIS A 431 0.32 6.82 -1.17
C HIS A 431 0.44 8.19 -1.85
N VAL A 432 -0.60 9.00 -1.68
CA VAL A 432 -0.58 10.45 -1.92
C VAL A 432 -1.22 11.18 -0.74
N SER A 433 -0.84 12.44 -0.57
CA SER A 433 -1.39 13.29 0.48
C SER A 433 -1.55 14.73 -0.01
N SER A 434 -2.46 15.44 0.63
CA SER A 434 -2.63 16.89 0.51
C SER A 434 -2.73 17.52 1.89
N SER A 435 -2.24 18.75 2.01
CA SER A 435 -2.36 19.58 3.21
C SER A 435 -3.08 20.91 2.96
N ASP A 436 -3.43 21.21 1.69
CA ASP A 436 -4.02 22.47 1.24
C ASP A 436 -5.49 22.32 0.86
N GLY A 437 -6.15 21.34 1.46
CA GLY A 437 -7.56 21.07 1.23
C GLY A 437 -7.81 20.26 -0.03
N GLY A 438 -6.79 19.62 -0.63
CA GLY A 438 -6.91 18.90 -1.90
C GLY A 438 -6.83 19.82 -3.12
N THR A 439 -6.23 21.01 -2.99
CA THR A 439 -5.93 21.86 -4.15
C THR A 439 -4.74 21.31 -4.92
N THR A 440 -3.74 20.79 -4.19
CA THR A 440 -2.60 20.06 -4.75
C THR A 440 -2.37 18.76 -3.98
N PHE A 441 -1.80 17.77 -4.67
CA PHE A 441 -1.38 16.48 -4.10
C PHE A 441 0.10 16.24 -4.35
N SER A 442 0.73 15.56 -3.40
CA SER A 442 2.01 14.89 -3.68
C SER A 442 1.83 13.92 -4.85
N ARG A 443 2.82 13.80 -5.73
CA ARG A 443 2.82 12.73 -6.75
C ARG A 443 2.80 11.34 -6.09
N PRO A 444 2.21 10.32 -6.74
CA PRO A 444 2.18 8.95 -6.24
C PRO A 444 3.56 8.46 -5.80
N ALA A 445 3.63 7.96 -4.57
CA ALA A 445 4.77 7.19 -4.10
C ALA A 445 4.35 5.76 -3.84
N ARG A 446 5.08 4.83 -4.41
CA ARG A 446 5.09 3.46 -3.94
C ARG A 446 5.70 3.39 -2.54
N VAL A 447 5.17 2.51 -1.70
CA VAL A 447 5.62 2.32 -0.32
C VAL A 447 5.84 0.85 0.05
N SER A 448 5.98 -0.07 -0.91
CA SER A 448 6.33 -1.47 -0.66
C SER A 448 7.38 -2.05 -1.65
N PRO A 449 8.06 -3.16 -1.29
CA PRO A 449 9.04 -3.85 -2.13
C PRO A 449 8.45 -4.45 -3.43
N TYR A 450 8.45 -3.70 -4.53
CA TYR A 450 7.78 -4.18 -5.75
C TYR A 450 8.55 -5.16 -6.62
N PHE A 451 9.87 -5.02 -6.71
CA PHE A 451 10.66 -5.82 -7.67
C PHE A 451 10.72 -7.31 -7.29
N SER A 452 10.18 -7.68 -6.13
CA SER A 452 10.06 -9.05 -5.62
C SER A 452 8.72 -9.72 -5.93
N TYR A 453 7.77 -9.03 -6.57
CA TYR A 453 6.54 -9.65 -7.08
C TYR A 453 6.85 -10.31 -8.44
N GLY A 454 7.03 -11.63 -8.46
CA GLY A 454 7.51 -12.41 -9.61
C GLY A 454 6.57 -12.48 -10.84
N GLY A 455 6.31 -11.37 -11.52
CA GLY A 455 5.94 -11.35 -12.93
C GLY A 455 4.58 -11.94 -13.34
N THR A 456 3.65 -12.24 -12.42
CA THR A 456 2.28 -12.62 -12.78
C THR A 456 1.25 -11.88 -11.93
N LEU A 457 0.07 -11.64 -12.51
CA LEU A 457 -1.06 -10.93 -11.88
C LEU A 457 -1.58 -11.61 -10.59
N SER A 458 -1.02 -12.73 -10.16
CA SER A 458 -1.43 -13.49 -8.98
C SER A 458 -0.65 -13.12 -7.71
N SER A 459 0.40 -12.30 -7.77
CA SER A 459 1.24 -11.88 -6.62
C SER A 459 1.07 -10.40 -6.27
N ARG A 460 -0.18 -10.02 -6.00
CA ARG A 460 -0.54 -8.62 -5.81
C ARG A 460 -0.68 -8.29 -4.34
N ALA A 461 -0.20 -7.10 -3.98
CA ALA A 461 -0.65 -6.43 -2.79
C ALA A 461 -2.13 -6.01 -2.95
N THR A 462 -3.00 -6.51 -2.08
CA THR A 462 -4.44 -6.26 -2.07
C THR A 462 -4.93 -5.84 -0.70
N ALA A 463 -6.23 -5.55 -0.58
CA ALA A 463 -6.88 -5.14 0.66
C ALA A 463 -6.13 -4.01 1.42
N PRO A 464 -5.87 -2.86 0.76
CA PRO A 464 -5.15 -1.75 1.37
C PRO A 464 -5.97 -1.17 2.52
N GLN A 465 -5.35 -0.94 3.66
CA GLN A 465 -5.97 -0.26 4.80
C GLN A 465 -5.05 0.84 5.31
N MET A 466 -5.64 1.90 5.85
CA MET A 466 -4.91 3.05 6.36
C MET A 466 -5.59 3.62 7.60
N ALA A 467 -4.77 3.94 8.60
CA ALA A 467 -5.16 4.74 9.76
C ALA A 467 -4.18 5.90 9.92
N VAL A 468 -4.70 7.05 10.34
CA VAL A 468 -3.90 8.25 10.64
C VAL A 468 -4.07 8.57 12.12
N GLY A 469 -2.96 8.57 12.86
CA GLY A 469 -2.96 8.89 14.28
C GLY A 469 -3.31 10.35 14.53
N ALA A 470 -3.71 10.68 15.77
CA ALA A 470 -3.94 12.07 16.17
C ALA A 470 -2.67 12.96 16.07
N ASP A 471 -1.50 12.34 16.01
CA ASP A 471 -0.20 12.98 15.77
C ASP A 471 0.16 13.15 14.28
N GLY A 472 -0.76 12.80 13.36
CA GLY A 472 -0.58 12.90 11.92
C GLY A 472 0.27 11.78 11.31
N LYS A 473 0.68 10.77 12.10
CA LYS A 473 1.42 9.62 11.56
C LYS A 473 0.50 8.71 10.77
N VAL A 474 0.97 8.32 9.59
CA VAL A 474 0.22 7.48 8.67
C VAL A 474 0.70 6.04 8.79
N HIS A 475 -0.24 5.15 9.03
CA HIS A 475 -0.03 3.72 9.18
C HIS A 475 -0.81 2.98 8.10
N VAL A 476 -0.12 2.15 7.32
CA VAL A 476 -0.74 1.37 6.26
C VAL A 476 -0.51 -0.12 6.49
N ILE A 477 -1.52 -0.91 6.16
CA ILE A 477 -1.39 -2.36 6.00
C ILE A 477 -1.96 -2.81 4.66
N HIS A 478 -1.48 -3.93 4.17
CA HIS A 478 -1.98 -4.58 2.96
C HIS A 478 -1.69 -6.06 3.03
N ARG A 479 -2.50 -6.84 2.32
CA ARG A 479 -2.27 -8.27 2.12
C ARG A 479 -1.32 -8.45 0.94
N SER A 480 -0.21 -9.17 1.09
CA SER A 480 0.71 -9.44 -0.02
C SER A 480 1.46 -10.76 0.16
N ARG A 481 2.04 -11.23 -0.95
CA ARG A 481 2.96 -12.36 -1.00
C ARG A 481 4.11 -12.07 -1.94
N TYR A 482 5.28 -12.60 -1.64
CA TYR A 482 6.52 -12.36 -2.37
C TYR A 482 7.04 -13.64 -2.99
N TYR A 483 7.79 -13.48 -4.09
CA TYR A 483 8.43 -14.59 -4.78
C TYR A 483 9.88 -14.70 -4.33
N ALA A 484 10.36 -15.93 -4.09
CA ALA A 484 11.77 -16.19 -3.87
C ALA A 484 12.24 -17.39 -4.72
N ASN A 485 13.47 -17.29 -5.23
CA ASN A 485 14.08 -18.33 -6.05
C ASN A 485 14.63 -19.49 -5.21
N ASP A 486 15.05 -19.23 -3.97
CA ASP A 486 15.61 -20.22 -3.05
C ASP A 486 14.62 -21.36 -2.70
N PHE A 487 13.33 -21.04 -2.51
CA PHE A 487 12.25 -22.04 -2.40
C PHE A 487 11.41 -22.19 -3.68
N GLY A 488 11.77 -21.47 -4.75
CA GLY A 488 11.26 -21.68 -6.11
C GLY A 488 9.78 -21.34 -6.33
N GLY A 489 9.24 -20.37 -5.57
CA GLY A 489 7.80 -20.10 -5.58
C GLY A 489 7.36 -18.83 -4.87
N TYR A 490 6.05 -18.71 -4.70
CA TYR A 490 5.42 -17.66 -3.89
C TYR A 490 5.20 -18.14 -2.47
N GLY A 491 5.39 -17.25 -1.51
CA GLY A 491 4.82 -17.41 -0.17
C GLY A 491 3.29 -17.44 -0.19
N ASP A 492 2.71 -17.69 0.97
CA ASP A 492 1.31 -17.41 1.27
C ASP A 492 1.04 -15.91 1.39
N PHE A 493 -0.25 -15.58 1.46
CA PHE A 493 -0.66 -14.20 1.59
C PHE A 493 -0.68 -13.79 3.05
N ASP A 494 0.14 -12.79 3.36
CA ASP A 494 0.33 -12.28 4.72
C ASP A 494 -0.01 -10.80 4.82
N ILE A 495 -0.19 -10.33 6.05
CA ILE A 495 -0.50 -8.94 6.36
C ILE A 495 0.79 -8.17 6.61
N HIS A 496 1.09 -7.23 5.71
CA HIS A 496 2.28 -6.41 5.75
C HIS A 496 1.96 -5.01 6.24
N TYR A 497 2.84 -4.45 7.06
CA TYR A 497 2.69 -3.14 7.70
C TYR A 497 3.81 -2.18 7.33
N ARG A 498 3.47 -0.91 7.19
CA ARG A 498 4.44 0.18 7.12
C ARG A 498 3.92 1.46 7.77
N ARG A 499 4.81 2.16 8.47
CA ARG A 499 4.62 3.58 8.83
C ARG A 499 5.24 4.48 7.77
N LEU A 500 4.51 5.52 7.36
CA LEU A 500 4.99 6.47 6.35
C LEU A 500 5.58 7.71 7.00
N ASP A 501 6.83 7.58 7.47
CA ASP A 501 7.59 8.70 8.03
C ASP A 501 8.25 9.54 6.94
N ARG A 502 8.44 10.83 7.24
CA ARG A 502 9.43 11.64 6.50
C ARG A 502 10.84 11.16 6.84
N ALA A 503 11.76 11.34 5.91
CA ALA A 503 13.16 11.03 6.16
C ALA A 503 13.69 11.89 7.34
N PRO A 504 14.38 11.28 8.32
CA PRO A 504 14.84 11.98 9.52
C PRO A 504 15.87 13.07 9.17
N TYR A 505 16.10 14.02 10.06
CA TYR A 505 17.26 14.92 9.90
C TYR A 505 18.56 14.14 10.08
N ALA A 506 19.63 14.55 9.38
CA ALA A 506 20.93 13.93 9.56
C ALA A 506 21.42 14.09 11.02
N ASN A 507 22.02 13.02 11.56
CA ASN A 507 22.46 12.94 12.95
C ASN A 507 23.99 13.15 13.12
N GLY A 508 24.66 13.71 12.11
CA GLY A 508 26.09 14.02 12.16
C GLY A 508 27.04 12.88 11.76
N GLY A 509 26.53 11.67 11.49
CA GLY A 509 27.35 10.56 11.00
C GLY A 509 27.89 10.82 9.58
N ASN A 510 29.14 10.43 9.31
CA ASN A 510 29.71 10.38 7.97
C ASN A 510 29.43 8.99 7.38
N ASN A 511 28.20 8.79 6.92
CA ASN A 511 27.73 7.49 6.44
C ASN A 511 27.33 7.56 4.97
N ALA A 512 27.50 6.44 4.28
CA ALA A 512 26.97 6.17 2.96
C ALA A 512 25.77 5.24 3.06
N LEU A 513 24.88 5.28 2.06
CA LEU A 513 23.78 4.31 1.92
C LEU A 513 24.34 3.05 1.27
N HIS A 514 24.20 1.92 1.94
CA HIS A 514 24.55 0.60 1.42
C HIS A 514 23.34 -0.05 0.75
N LEU A 515 23.54 -0.53 -0.47
CA LEU A 515 22.54 -1.14 -1.32
C LEU A 515 23.00 -2.54 -1.73
N HIS A 516 22.19 -3.55 -1.46
CA HIS A 516 22.46 -4.95 -1.79
C HIS A 516 21.32 -5.56 -2.64
N THR A 517 21.68 -6.10 -3.80
CA THR A 517 20.81 -6.99 -4.58
C THR A 517 21.15 -8.45 -4.32
N ASP A 518 20.15 -9.25 -3.95
CA ASP A 518 20.23 -10.70 -3.83
C ASP A 518 19.09 -11.33 -4.63
N ARG A 519 19.43 -12.03 -5.72
CA ARG A 519 18.41 -12.63 -6.59
C ARG A 519 17.81 -13.90 -6.02
N ASP A 520 18.49 -14.59 -5.12
CA ASP A 520 17.99 -15.86 -4.59
C ASP A 520 16.71 -15.62 -3.77
N VAL A 521 16.68 -14.52 -3.03
CA VAL A 521 15.51 -14.08 -2.24
C VAL A 521 14.71 -12.97 -2.92
N SER A 522 15.00 -12.64 -4.18
CA SER A 522 14.38 -11.52 -4.93
C SER A 522 14.48 -10.16 -4.21
N ARG A 523 15.57 -9.87 -3.50
CA ARG A 523 15.84 -8.59 -2.83
C ARG A 523 16.54 -7.61 -3.78
N PHE A 524 16.01 -6.40 -3.90
CA PHE A 524 16.52 -5.37 -4.82
C PHE A 524 16.60 -4.01 -4.13
N ASP A 525 17.51 -3.86 -3.17
CA ASP A 525 17.67 -2.61 -2.41
C ASP A 525 17.65 -1.36 -3.31
N ASN A 526 16.81 -0.40 -2.94
CA ASN A 526 16.71 0.88 -3.62
C ASN A 526 16.07 1.97 -2.74
N MET A 527 16.54 3.18 -2.92
CA MET A 527 15.82 4.39 -2.52
C MET A 527 14.96 4.88 -3.69
N GLN A 528 13.70 5.22 -3.42
CA GLN A 528 12.80 5.83 -4.40
C GLN A 528 12.46 7.26 -4.00
N VAL A 529 12.37 8.14 -4.98
CA VAL A 529 11.99 9.54 -4.81
C VAL A 529 10.78 9.82 -5.67
N ARG A 530 9.77 10.47 -5.07
CA ARG A 530 8.56 10.91 -5.79
C ARG A 530 8.93 11.73 -7.01
N ALA A 531 8.11 11.60 -8.05
CA ALA A 531 8.16 12.55 -9.15
C ALA A 531 7.93 13.98 -8.63
N SER A 532 8.62 14.93 -9.24
CA SER A 532 8.57 16.34 -8.86
C SER A 532 9.02 17.17 -10.05
N GLU A 533 8.41 18.34 -10.23
CA GLU A 533 8.84 19.28 -11.27
C GLU A 533 10.30 19.71 -11.11
N HIS A 534 10.84 19.65 -9.88
CA HIS A 534 12.21 20.03 -9.58
C HIS A 534 13.25 19.04 -10.14
N ILE A 535 12.86 17.80 -10.40
CA ILE A 535 13.72 16.76 -11.01
C ILE A 535 13.30 16.42 -12.45
N ASN A 536 12.45 17.25 -13.05
CA ASN A 536 12.03 17.13 -14.45
C ASN A 536 12.76 18.18 -15.29
N PHE A 537 13.98 17.84 -15.72
CA PHE A 537 14.83 18.71 -16.53
C PHE A 537 14.44 18.67 -18.01
N SER A 538 14.58 19.80 -18.72
CA SER A 538 14.23 19.91 -20.15
C SER A 538 15.40 20.30 -21.06
N ASN A 539 16.26 21.24 -20.66
CA ASN A 539 17.26 21.82 -21.57
C ASN A 539 18.69 21.49 -21.18
N GLU A 540 18.96 21.51 -19.88
CA GLU A 540 20.27 21.22 -19.33
C GLU A 540 20.15 20.55 -17.97
N MET A 541 21.15 19.74 -17.61
CA MET A 541 21.25 19.15 -16.29
C MET A 541 22.66 18.66 -15.96
N THR A 542 22.90 18.43 -14.67
CA THR A 542 24.02 17.63 -14.17
C THR A 542 23.50 16.63 -13.16
N GLY A 543 23.94 15.38 -13.26
CA GLY A 543 23.75 14.39 -12.21
C GLY A 543 25.09 13.89 -11.72
N GLU A 544 25.31 13.87 -10.41
CA GLU A 544 26.57 13.44 -9.80
C GLU A 544 26.35 12.62 -8.53
N ILE A 545 27.26 11.68 -8.26
CA ILE A 545 27.18 10.76 -7.12
C ILE A 545 28.57 10.17 -6.81
N TRP A 546 28.87 9.96 -5.53
CA TRP A 546 29.96 9.10 -5.10
C TRP A 546 29.47 7.67 -4.99
N VAL A 547 30.23 6.74 -5.54
CA VAL A 547 29.91 5.32 -5.52
C VAL A 547 31.15 4.48 -5.18
N ARG A 548 30.98 3.50 -4.31
CA ARG A 548 31.96 2.44 -4.04
C ARG A 548 31.30 1.11 -4.36
N PRO A 549 31.64 0.49 -5.48
CA PRO A 549 30.95 -0.71 -5.90
C PRO A 549 31.69 -1.94 -5.41
N TYR A 550 31.00 -3.06 -5.23
CA TYR A 550 31.59 -4.31 -4.77
C TYR A 550 31.52 -5.41 -5.85
N PRO A 551 32.40 -6.43 -5.78
CA PRO A 551 32.28 -7.61 -6.62
C PRO A 551 30.93 -8.31 -6.39
N GLY A 552 30.29 -8.79 -7.47
CA GLY A 552 29.04 -9.57 -7.39
C GLY A 552 29.23 -10.96 -7.99
N GLY A 553 28.86 -12.00 -7.24
CA GLY A 553 28.87 -13.40 -7.67
C GLY A 553 27.57 -13.80 -8.39
N GLU A 554 27.47 -15.06 -8.83
CA GLU A 554 26.37 -15.60 -9.67
C GLU A 554 24.94 -15.33 -9.12
N THR A 555 24.79 -15.07 -7.81
CA THR A 555 23.50 -14.80 -7.14
C THR A 555 23.32 -13.34 -6.66
N THR A 556 24.41 -12.56 -6.59
CA THR A 556 24.43 -11.17 -6.07
C THR A 556 24.78 -10.11 -7.13
N GLY A 557 25.19 -10.54 -8.33
CA GLY A 557 25.43 -9.69 -9.49
C GLY A 557 24.29 -9.83 -10.49
N SER A 558 23.59 -8.73 -10.80
CA SER A 558 22.69 -8.73 -11.95
C SER A 558 23.45 -9.13 -13.22
N SER A 559 22.96 -10.14 -13.95
CA SER A 559 23.43 -10.49 -15.30
C SER A 559 23.26 -9.34 -16.32
N SER A 560 22.62 -8.24 -15.91
CA SER A 560 22.62 -7.01 -16.67
C SER A 560 24.04 -6.45 -16.78
N ALA A 561 24.49 -6.27 -18.01
CA ALA A 561 25.69 -5.51 -18.29
C ALA A 561 25.58 -4.09 -17.73
N ILE A 562 24.38 -3.51 -17.63
CA ILE A 562 24.14 -2.17 -17.10
C ILE A 562 23.65 -2.25 -15.65
N LYS A 563 24.34 -1.56 -14.75
CA LYS A 563 23.99 -1.45 -13.32
C LYS A 563 23.81 0.02 -12.98
N PRO A 564 22.55 0.51 -12.90
CA PRO A 564 22.29 1.90 -12.61
C PRO A 564 22.61 2.21 -11.15
N VAL A 565 23.36 3.29 -10.93
CA VAL A 565 23.64 3.80 -9.59
C VAL A 565 22.46 4.68 -9.16
N PHE A 566 22.05 5.61 -10.03
CA PHE A 566 20.73 6.24 -9.98
C PHE A 566 20.15 6.41 -11.37
N PHE A 567 18.82 6.41 -11.46
CA PHE A 567 18.10 6.57 -12.72
C PHE A 567 16.68 7.08 -12.48
N LYS A 568 16.19 7.95 -13.37
CA LYS A 568 14.77 8.31 -13.42
C LYS A 568 14.08 7.43 -14.44
N ALA A 569 13.13 6.60 -13.99
CA ALA A 569 12.39 5.69 -14.86
C ALA A 569 11.06 6.33 -15.24
N GLU A 570 10.70 6.30 -16.51
CA GLU A 570 9.46 6.83 -17.07
C GLU A 570 8.59 5.68 -17.59
N GLN A 571 7.65 6.02 -18.49
CA GLN A 571 6.76 5.05 -19.10
C GLN A 571 7.52 3.93 -19.81
N ASP A 572 6.96 2.71 -19.76
CA ASP A 572 7.55 1.47 -20.28
C ASP A 572 8.93 1.11 -19.67
N PHE A 573 9.20 1.52 -18.43
CA PHE A 573 10.53 1.39 -17.79
C PHE A 573 11.67 2.12 -18.53
N ARG A 574 11.38 3.09 -19.39
CA ARG A 574 12.44 3.85 -20.09
C ARG A 574 13.18 4.74 -19.10
N THR A 575 14.50 4.81 -19.23
CA THR A 575 15.31 5.75 -18.47
C THR A 575 15.22 7.15 -19.10
N ALA A 576 14.84 8.16 -18.32
CA ALA A 576 14.93 9.57 -18.73
C ALA A 576 16.37 10.09 -18.61
N TYR A 577 17.00 9.78 -17.48
CA TYR A 577 18.42 10.02 -17.27
C TYR A 577 18.96 9.02 -16.24
N ALA A 578 20.24 8.65 -16.36
CA ALA A 578 20.92 7.81 -15.40
C ALA A 578 22.43 8.09 -15.35
N VAL A 579 23.00 7.88 -14.17
CA VAL A 579 24.42 7.54 -14.00
C VAL A 579 24.49 6.07 -13.64
N GLN A 580 25.28 5.34 -14.41
CA GLN A 580 25.35 3.89 -14.32
C GLN A 580 26.76 3.39 -14.55
N THR A 581 26.95 2.12 -14.27
CA THR A 581 28.14 1.41 -14.69
C THR A 581 27.76 0.32 -15.68
N ARG A 582 28.69 0.01 -16.57
CA ARG A 582 28.54 -1.02 -17.58
C ARG A 582 29.68 -2.01 -17.47
N ASP A 583 29.36 -3.29 -17.31
CA ASP A 583 30.34 -4.36 -17.44
C ASP A 583 30.72 -4.49 -18.92
N TRP A 584 32.01 -4.37 -19.20
CA TRP A 584 32.61 -4.43 -20.53
C TRP A 584 33.89 -5.26 -20.45
N TYR A 585 33.89 -6.43 -21.09
CA TYR A 585 35.00 -7.41 -21.05
C TYR A 585 35.50 -7.78 -19.63
N GLY A 586 34.58 -7.82 -18.65
CA GLY A 586 34.91 -8.16 -17.26
C GLY A 586 35.34 -6.97 -16.40
N GLU A 587 35.40 -5.77 -16.97
CA GLU A 587 35.68 -4.54 -16.25
C GLU A 587 34.44 -3.65 -16.14
N ARG A 588 34.30 -2.95 -15.03
CA ARG A 588 33.20 -2.03 -14.80
C ARG A 588 33.57 -0.63 -15.29
N GLN A 589 32.85 -0.11 -16.28
CA GLN A 589 33.10 1.18 -16.92
C GLN A 589 31.99 2.18 -16.58
N ALA A 590 32.33 3.46 -16.42
CA ALA A 590 31.38 4.54 -16.21
C ALA A 590 30.54 4.78 -17.47
N GLN A 591 29.24 5.02 -17.28
CA GLN A 591 28.31 5.36 -18.35
C GLN A 591 27.25 6.33 -17.84
N ALA A 592 26.80 7.23 -18.71
CA ALA A 592 25.55 7.95 -18.52
C ALA A 592 24.61 7.71 -19.71
N GLU A 593 23.32 7.79 -19.41
CA GLU A 593 22.22 7.69 -20.37
C GLU A 593 21.31 8.89 -20.19
N ILE A 594 20.89 9.49 -21.30
CA ILE A 594 19.80 10.46 -21.33
C ILE A 594 18.82 10.10 -22.43
N ARG A 595 17.56 10.46 -22.22
CA ARG A 595 16.53 10.43 -23.24
C ARG A 595 16.09 11.85 -23.55
N THR A 596 15.99 12.15 -24.83
CA THR A 596 15.51 13.43 -25.36
C THR A 596 14.33 13.24 -26.30
N THR A 597 13.81 14.34 -26.83
CA THR A 597 12.82 14.35 -27.91
C THR A 597 13.29 13.63 -29.17
N ASP A 598 14.60 13.50 -29.37
CA ASP A 598 15.19 12.96 -30.61
C ASP A 598 15.66 11.51 -30.46
N GLY A 599 15.68 10.96 -29.24
CA GLY A 599 16.07 9.58 -28.99
C GLY A 599 16.70 9.35 -27.63
N THR A 600 17.30 8.17 -27.46
CA THR A 600 18.13 7.84 -26.30
C THR A 600 19.60 7.97 -26.70
N PHE A 601 20.38 8.67 -25.88
CA PHE A 601 21.80 8.90 -26.08
C PHE A 601 22.59 8.32 -24.90
N TYR A 602 23.76 7.77 -25.21
CA TYR A 602 24.68 7.20 -24.23
C TYR A 602 26.04 7.86 -24.35
N VAL A 603 26.72 8.00 -23.24
CA VAL A 603 28.14 8.35 -23.18
C VAL A 603 28.84 7.35 -22.27
N ASN A 604 29.92 6.75 -22.77
CA ASN A 604 30.69 5.74 -22.04
C ASN A 604 32.17 5.84 -22.44
N ALA A 605 33.06 5.61 -21.48
CA ALA A 605 34.51 5.63 -21.70
C ALA A 605 35.04 4.19 -21.83
N ASN A 606 35.00 3.63 -23.06
CA ASN A 606 35.37 2.22 -23.33
C ASN A 606 36.87 2.00 -23.61
N ASP A 607 37.68 3.06 -23.56
CA ASP A 607 39.12 3.03 -23.84
C ASP A 607 39.98 2.74 -22.59
N GLY A 608 39.35 2.33 -21.49
CA GLY A 608 39.99 2.07 -20.20
C GLY A 608 40.08 3.30 -19.29
N THR A 609 39.79 4.52 -19.78
CA THR A 609 39.78 5.73 -18.95
C THR A 609 38.54 5.82 -18.05
N GLY A 610 37.50 5.03 -18.35
CA GLY A 610 36.24 4.98 -17.61
C GLY A 610 36.19 3.96 -16.48
N LEU A 611 37.29 3.33 -16.11
CA LEU A 611 37.29 2.21 -15.16
C LEU A 611 36.80 2.65 -13.77
N VAL A 612 35.76 1.99 -13.27
CA VAL A 612 35.22 2.16 -11.91
C VAL A 612 35.64 0.96 -11.06
N PRO A 613 36.72 1.07 -10.28
CA PRO A 613 37.28 -0.06 -9.54
C PRO A 613 36.34 -0.57 -8.43
N ASP A 614 36.35 -1.89 -8.23
CA ASP A 614 35.72 -2.51 -7.07
C ASP A 614 36.39 -2.07 -5.75
N ASN A 615 35.60 -1.98 -4.69
CA ASN A 615 36.01 -1.66 -3.32
C ASN A 615 36.68 -0.28 -3.17
N ALA A 616 36.57 0.60 -4.15
CA ALA A 616 37.13 1.95 -4.11
C ALA A 616 36.09 3.01 -4.49
N TRP A 617 36.12 4.14 -3.79
CA TRP A 617 35.25 5.28 -4.09
C TRP A 617 35.62 5.91 -5.43
N SER A 618 34.60 6.15 -6.25
CA SER A 618 34.67 6.91 -7.49
C SER A 618 33.57 7.96 -7.50
N HIS A 619 33.89 9.17 -7.95
CA HIS A 619 32.89 10.19 -8.23
C HIS A 619 32.46 10.09 -9.69
N LEU A 620 31.19 9.82 -9.93
CA LEU A 620 30.62 9.79 -11.28
C LEU A 620 29.75 11.02 -11.47
N ALA A 621 29.93 11.72 -12.59
CA ALA A 621 29.05 12.81 -12.98
C ALA A 621 28.82 12.83 -14.49
N PHE A 622 27.67 13.35 -14.92
CA PHE A 622 27.43 13.69 -16.31
C PHE A 622 26.77 15.06 -16.43
N THR A 623 27.01 15.72 -17.55
CA THR A 623 26.38 17.00 -17.88
C THR A 623 25.74 16.91 -19.26
N TYR A 624 24.58 17.53 -19.43
CA TYR A 624 23.95 17.72 -20.72
C TYR A 624 23.47 19.16 -20.88
N ASP A 625 23.72 19.78 -22.03
CA ASP A 625 23.14 21.06 -22.44
C ASP A 625 22.75 21.00 -23.92
N VAL A 626 21.47 21.14 -24.22
CA VAL A 626 20.97 21.16 -25.61
C VAL A 626 21.60 22.29 -26.44
N ALA A 627 21.99 23.40 -25.82
CA ALA A 627 22.65 24.52 -26.47
C ALA A 627 24.19 24.36 -26.60
N GLY A 628 24.76 23.28 -26.03
CA GLY A 628 26.20 23.04 -25.97
C GLY A 628 26.86 22.67 -27.29
N GLY A 629 26.09 22.41 -28.36
CA GLY A 629 26.61 22.04 -29.68
C GLY A 629 27.14 20.59 -29.72
N SER A 630 28.27 20.37 -30.41
CA SER A 630 28.95 19.07 -30.41
C SER A 630 29.52 18.74 -29.03
N ASP A 631 29.57 17.45 -28.68
CA ASP A 631 30.12 16.96 -27.40
C ASP A 631 29.43 17.51 -26.15
N ASN A 632 28.12 17.79 -26.28
CA ASN A 632 27.31 18.40 -25.25
C ASN A 632 26.79 17.43 -24.18
N LEU A 633 26.88 16.12 -24.38
CA LEU A 633 26.73 15.12 -23.34
C LEU A 633 28.12 14.67 -22.88
N LYS A 634 28.48 14.99 -21.64
CA LYS A 634 29.82 14.77 -21.09
C LYS A 634 29.76 13.85 -19.89
N LEU A 635 30.75 12.97 -19.77
CA LEU A 635 30.91 12.04 -18.66
C LEU A 635 32.21 12.32 -17.93
N TYR A 636 32.13 12.39 -16.60
CA TYR A 636 33.25 12.66 -15.72
C TYR A 636 33.46 11.52 -14.74
N LEU A 637 34.72 11.14 -14.54
CA LEU A 637 35.16 10.20 -13.51
C LEU A 637 36.18 10.89 -12.62
N ASN A 638 35.91 10.92 -11.32
CA ASN A 638 36.75 11.63 -10.34
C ASN A 638 36.99 13.10 -10.70
N GLY A 639 36.03 13.74 -11.38
CA GLY A 639 36.09 15.14 -11.84
C GLY A 639 36.88 15.37 -13.13
N GLU A 640 37.46 14.33 -13.73
CA GLU A 640 38.09 14.41 -15.05
C GLU A 640 37.12 14.02 -16.15
N LEU A 641 37.12 14.77 -17.26
CA LEU A 641 36.33 14.44 -18.45
C LEU A 641 36.90 13.16 -19.10
N VAL A 642 36.11 12.09 -19.15
CA VAL A 642 36.54 10.78 -19.68
C VAL A 642 35.87 10.40 -21.00
N ALA A 643 34.69 10.97 -21.29
CA ALA A 643 34.01 10.73 -22.57
C ALA A 643 33.04 11.86 -22.92
N THR A 644 32.80 12.02 -24.21
CA THR A 644 31.77 12.91 -24.75
C THR A 644 30.92 12.18 -25.79
N ALA A 645 29.71 12.67 -25.98
CA ALA A 645 28.84 12.33 -27.09
C ALA A 645 28.08 13.58 -27.52
N THR A 646 27.67 13.63 -28.78
CA THR A 646 26.74 14.65 -29.26
C THR A 646 25.32 14.11 -29.15
N ALA A 647 24.49 14.77 -28.35
CA ALA A 647 23.09 14.44 -28.16
C ALA A 647 22.19 15.61 -28.58
N THR A 648 21.08 15.31 -29.27
CA THR A 648 20.15 16.32 -29.80
C THR A 648 18.80 16.25 -29.12
N GLY A 649 18.02 17.33 -29.18
CA GLY A 649 16.67 17.41 -28.61
C GLY A 649 16.63 17.73 -27.11
N SER A 650 15.49 18.20 -26.62
CA SER A 650 15.30 18.50 -25.18
C SER A 650 15.13 17.22 -24.38
N LEU A 651 15.58 17.19 -23.12
CA LEU A 651 15.40 16.07 -22.20
C LEU A 651 13.91 15.71 -22.06
N ALA A 652 13.61 14.43 -22.24
CA ALA A 652 12.26 13.88 -22.15
C ALA A 652 12.02 13.32 -20.75
N THR A 653 11.81 14.22 -19.78
CA THR A 653 11.47 13.88 -18.38
C THR A 653 9.98 14.05 -18.13
N GLY A 654 9.43 13.24 -17.22
CA GLY A 654 8.01 13.25 -16.88
C GLY A 654 7.75 12.90 -15.42
N ASP A 655 6.56 12.35 -15.14
CA ASP A 655 6.10 12.03 -13.79
C ASP A 655 6.63 10.69 -13.25
N GLY A 656 7.70 10.15 -13.84
CA GLY A 656 8.35 8.93 -13.36
C GLY A 656 9.11 9.09 -12.05
N LEU A 657 9.28 7.98 -11.31
CA LEU A 657 10.07 7.94 -10.07
C LEU A 657 11.58 7.97 -10.35
N LEU A 658 12.32 8.60 -9.44
CA LEU A 658 13.78 8.53 -9.38
C LEU A 658 14.18 7.40 -8.43
N PHE A 659 15.10 6.55 -8.88
CA PHE A 659 15.62 5.42 -8.13
C PHE A 659 17.12 5.60 -7.88
N VAL A 660 17.58 5.19 -6.71
CA VAL A 660 19.00 5.01 -6.38
C VAL A 660 19.18 3.56 -5.97
N GLY A 661 19.98 2.82 -6.75
CA GLY A 661 20.06 1.36 -6.66
C GLY A 661 18.96 0.64 -7.42
N ARG A 662 19.27 -0.62 -7.76
CA ARG A 662 18.36 -1.67 -8.25
C ARG A 662 19.11 -2.99 -8.43
N TYR A 663 20.36 -2.90 -8.90
CA TYR A 663 21.18 -4.05 -9.27
C TYR A 663 22.61 -3.91 -8.78
N GLY A 664 23.14 -4.96 -8.14
CA GLY A 664 24.52 -5.06 -7.63
C GLY A 664 24.65 -4.64 -6.17
N ILE A 665 25.90 -4.54 -5.72
CA ILE A 665 26.26 -4.17 -4.35
C ILE A 665 27.09 -2.89 -4.38
N TRP A 666 26.61 -1.85 -3.70
CA TRP A 666 27.21 -0.52 -3.76
C TRP A 666 27.01 0.23 -2.46
N ASP A 667 28.00 1.01 -2.08
CA ASP A 667 27.79 2.16 -1.22
C ASP A 667 27.66 3.42 -2.07
N VAL A 668 26.70 4.28 -1.72
CA VAL A 668 26.48 5.57 -2.39
C VAL A 668 26.47 6.73 -1.41
N ALA A 669 27.04 7.85 -1.85
CA ALA A 669 27.18 9.06 -1.07
C ALA A 669 26.95 10.30 -1.93
N GLU A 670 26.49 11.39 -1.29
CA GLU A 670 26.55 12.74 -1.86
C GLU A 670 25.91 12.88 -3.27
N MET A 671 24.77 12.22 -3.51
CA MET A 671 24.06 12.31 -4.78
C MET A 671 23.43 13.69 -4.97
N ARG A 672 23.65 14.32 -6.13
CA ARG A 672 23.10 15.63 -6.46
C ARG A 672 22.54 15.67 -7.87
N LEU A 673 21.46 16.43 -8.03
CA LEU A 673 20.88 16.77 -9.33
C LEU A 673 20.83 18.29 -9.48
N TRP A 674 21.28 18.77 -10.63
CA TRP A 674 21.35 20.18 -10.97
C TRP A 674 20.54 20.48 -12.23
N SER A 675 19.82 21.60 -12.24
CA SER A 675 19.14 22.14 -13.43
C SER A 675 20.07 22.97 -14.32
N ARG A 676 21.37 22.65 -14.30
CA ARG A 676 22.43 23.31 -15.05
C ARG A 676 23.43 22.26 -15.53
N ALA A 677 24.03 22.46 -16.70
CA ALA A 677 25.25 21.76 -17.07
C ALA A 677 26.45 22.40 -16.37
N LEU A 678 27.02 21.72 -15.37
CA LEU A 678 28.20 22.20 -14.66
C LEU A 678 29.44 22.15 -15.56
N THR A 679 30.39 23.07 -15.36
CA THR A 679 31.72 22.94 -15.99
C THR A 679 32.56 21.86 -15.31
N GLN A 680 33.65 21.43 -15.95
CA GLN A 680 34.57 20.47 -15.32
C GLN A 680 35.14 21.01 -14.00
N GLU A 681 35.48 22.30 -13.96
CA GLU A 681 35.99 22.97 -12.77
C GLU A 681 34.94 23.01 -11.65
N GLU A 682 33.66 23.25 -11.99
CA GLU A 682 32.56 23.19 -11.04
C GLU A 682 32.38 21.76 -10.49
N VAL A 683 32.46 20.72 -11.33
CA VAL A 683 32.40 19.31 -10.89
C VAL A 683 33.57 18.98 -9.96
N GLN A 684 34.80 19.40 -10.31
CA GLN A 684 36.00 19.18 -9.49
C GLN A 684 35.90 19.90 -8.13
N ALA A 685 35.37 21.13 -8.10
CA ALA A 685 35.18 21.90 -6.87
C ALA A 685 34.07 21.33 -5.99
N ASN A 686 32.96 20.89 -6.59
CA ASN A 686 31.79 20.45 -5.86
C ASN A 686 31.95 19.06 -5.26
N ARG A 687 32.67 18.12 -5.91
CA ARG A 687 32.71 16.70 -5.48
C ARG A 687 33.13 16.47 -4.03
N TYR A 688 33.96 17.34 -3.45
CA TYR A 688 34.40 17.27 -2.06
C TYR A 688 33.79 18.34 -1.15
N THR A 689 32.81 19.11 -1.62
CA THR A 689 32.24 20.25 -0.88
C THR A 689 30.81 19.95 -0.46
N ALA A 690 30.50 20.13 0.83
CA ALA A 690 29.11 20.07 1.32
C ALA A 690 28.34 21.33 0.91
N LEU A 691 27.28 21.16 0.11
CA LEU A 691 26.52 22.30 -0.43
C LEU A 691 25.38 22.72 0.50
N ARG A 692 25.00 24.00 0.45
CA ARG A 692 23.83 24.52 1.18
C ARG A 692 22.52 24.32 0.42
N ALA A 693 21.42 24.24 1.15
CA ALA A 693 20.09 24.35 0.58
C ALA A 693 19.96 25.68 -0.20
N GLY A 694 19.25 25.66 -1.32
CA GLY A 694 19.08 26.85 -2.17
C GLY A 694 20.30 27.26 -2.99
N THR A 695 21.36 26.45 -3.05
CA THR A 695 22.47 26.67 -4.01
C THR A 695 21.90 26.78 -5.43
N PRO A 696 22.24 27.83 -6.22
CA PRO A 696 21.63 28.04 -7.53
C PRO A 696 21.76 26.83 -8.44
N GLY A 697 20.64 26.36 -8.97
CA GLY A 697 20.58 25.18 -9.84
C GLY A 697 20.53 23.83 -9.12
N LEU A 698 20.83 23.72 -7.82
CA LEU A 698 20.73 22.45 -7.08
C LEU A 698 19.27 22.10 -6.82
N LYS A 699 18.79 20.95 -7.30
CA LYS A 699 17.38 20.53 -7.24
C LYS A 699 17.09 19.31 -6.38
N ALA A 700 18.10 18.49 -6.14
CA ALA A 700 18.03 17.40 -5.18
C ALA A 700 19.42 17.15 -4.60
N TYR A 701 19.52 16.88 -3.30
CA TYR A 701 20.80 16.60 -2.66
C TYR A 701 20.66 15.60 -1.51
N TYR A 702 21.26 14.43 -1.66
CA TYR A 702 21.24 13.35 -0.67
C TYR A 702 22.66 13.10 -0.17
N ARG A 703 22.91 13.47 1.08
CA ARG A 703 24.20 13.23 1.74
C ARG A 703 24.35 11.82 2.30
N PHE A 704 23.24 11.09 2.45
CA PHE A 704 23.16 9.74 3.03
C PHE A 704 23.72 9.57 4.45
N ARG A 705 23.85 10.68 5.19
CA ARG A 705 24.31 10.75 6.60
C ARG A 705 23.26 10.22 7.59
N ASN A 706 22.97 8.92 7.50
CA ASN A 706 21.89 8.20 8.19
C ASN A 706 20.49 8.72 7.85
N THR A 707 20.33 9.28 6.64
CA THR A 707 19.05 9.78 6.16
C THR A 707 19.00 9.85 4.63
N THR A 708 17.80 9.67 4.08
CA THR A 708 17.43 9.89 2.68
C THR A 708 16.77 11.25 2.44
N ARG A 709 16.86 12.17 3.41
CA ARG A 709 16.26 13.51 3.31
C ARG A 709 16.92 14.34 2.21
N ASP A 710 16.10 15.06 1.45
CA ASP A 710 16.56 16.01 0.45
C ASP A 710 17.03 17.31 1.11
N PHE A 711 18.33 17.61 0.98
CA PHE A 711 18.97 18.81 1.49
C PHE A 711 18.89 20.02 0.56
N SER A 712 18.36 19.86 -0.66
CA SER A 712 18.26 20.97 -1.62
C SER A 712 17.22 22.03 -1.20
N GLY A 713 16.21 21.63 -0.42
CA GLY A 713 15.09 22.46 0.01
C GLY A 713 13.78 22.21 -0.74
N PHE A 714 13.77 21.28 -1.69
CA PHE A 714 12.59 20.98 -2.52
C PHE A 714 11.73 19.82 -1.99
N GLY A 715 12.12 19.17 -0.89
CA GLY A 715 11.32 18.17 -0.21
C GLY A 715 11.20 16.84 -0.97
N ASN A 716 12.15 16.55 -1.86
CA ASN A 716 12.20 15.29 -2.62
C ASN A 716 12.76 14.15 -1.75
N ASP A 717 12.23 13.94 -0.55
CA ASP A 717 12.76 12.94 0.38
C ASP A 717 12.69 11.52 -0.21
N GLY A 718 13.76 10.76 -0.04
CA GLY A 718 13.84 9.38 -0.50
C GLY A 718 13.16 8.40 0.46
N ILE A 719 12.57 7.35 -0.11
CA ILE A 719 11.86 6.28 0.57
C ILE A 719 12.64 4.98 0.35
N LEU A 720 13.12 4.37 1.43
CA LEU A 720 13.80 3.08 1.40
C LEU A 720 12.78 1.94 1.33
N MET A 721 13.11 0.84 0.66
CA MET A 721 12.14 -0.19 0.30
C MET A 721 12.45 -1.55 0.90
N TYR A 722 13.71 -1.93 1.00
CA TYR A 722 14.15 -3.25 1.41
C TYR A 722 14.91 -3.19 2.74
N GLN A 723 16.13 -3.69 2.77
CA GLN A 723 16.97 -3.80 3.96
C GLN A 723 18.21 -2.92 3.80
N GLU A 724 18.04 -1.75 3.19
CA GLU A 724 19.11 -0.77 3.03
C GLU A 724 19.63 -0.33 4.40
N THR A 725 20.95 -0.17 4.51
CA THR A 725 21.63 0.23 5.75
C THR A 725 22.57 1.40 5.52
N TYR A 726 23.06 1.99 6.61
CA TYR A 726 24.06 3.06 6.54
C TYR A 726 25.39 2.58 7.09
N LEU A 727 26.45 2.68 6.28
CA LEU A 727 27.80 2.26 6.66
C LEU A 727 28.71 3.49 6.76
N ALA A 728 29.73 3.42 7.63
CA ALA A 728 30.70 4.50 7.73
C ALA A 728 31.44 4.69 6.40
N GLN A 729 31.57 5.93 5.95
CA GLN A 729 32.37 6.28 4.78
C GLN A 729 33.70 6.92 5.18
N ASP A 730 34.72 6.68 4.38
CA ASP A 730 36.14 6.95 4.67
C ASP A 730 36.73 8.10 3.84
N PHE A 731 36.01 8.65 2.86
CA PHE A 731 36.40 9.90 2.20
C PHE A 731 35.76 11.14 2.87
N ILE A 732 36.49 12.25 2.83
CA ILE A 732 36.14 13.48 3.53
C ILE A 732 35.40 14.42 2.59
N ILE A 733 34.24 14.91 3.03
CA ILE A 733 33.55 16.06 2.43
C ILE A 733 33.86 17.28 3.29
N GLU A 734 34.52 18.27 2.71
CA GLU A 734 34.83 19.54 3.34
C GLU A 734 33.54 20.36 3.55
N PRO A 735 33.36 21.03 4.70
CA PRO A 735 32.30 22.00 4.87
C PRO A 735 32.52 23.18 3.90
N ASP A 736 31.43 23.86 3.51
CA ASP A 736 31.51 25.05 2.66
C ASP A 736 32.26 26.21 3.38
N TYR A 737 33.58 26.27 3.21
CA TYR A 737 34.46 27.21 3.90
C TYR A 737 34.32 28.66 3.41
N PHE A 738 33.77 28.89 2.21
CA PHE A 738 33.65 30.25 1.64
C PHE A 738 32.72 31.18 2.43
N HIS A 739 31.89 30.63 3.33
CA HIS A 739 31.04 31.41 4.23
C HIS A 739 31.22 31.12 5.72
N ALA A 740 31.97 30.08 6.12
CA ALA A 740 32.46 29.97 7.49
C ALA A 740 33.37 31.16 7.89
N MET A 741 33.94 31.84 6.89
CA MET A 741 34.66 33.11 7.06
C MET A 741 33.81 34.37 6.91
N LEU A 742 32.52 34.35 6.54
CA LEU A 742 31.73 35.60 6.49
C LEU A 742 31.63 36.31 7.86
N PRO A 743 31.45 35.60 9.00
CA PRO A 743 31.51 36.23 10.31
C PRO A 743 32.91 36.75 10.67
N ILE A 744 33.95 36.32 9.95
CA ILE A 744 35.36 36.68 10.17
C ILE A 744 35.79 37.83 9.23
N LEU A 745 35.24 37.89 8.02
CA LEU A 745 35.43 39.02 7.09
C LEU A 745 34.68 40.27 7.57
N ASP A 746 33.50 40.13 8.18
CA ASP A 746 32.83 41.25 8.84
C ASP A 746 33.60 41.74 10.08
N LEU A 747 34.48 40.91 10.67
CA LEU A 747 35.38 41.29 11.76
C LEU A 747 36.70 41.93 11.26
N LEU A 748 37.10 41.68 10.01
CA LEU A 748 38.31 42.20 9.38
C LEU A 748 38.07 43.44 8.50
N LEU A 749 36.80 43.82 8.27
CA LEU A 749 36.38 45.07 7.62
C LEU A 749 36.05 46.20 8.62
N VAL A 750 36.36 45.98 9.91
CA VAL A 750 36.36 46.99 10.97
C VAL A 750 37.81 47.20 11.46
N GLU A 751 38.70 47.62 10.56
CA GLU A 751 39.95 48.32 10.88
C GLU A 751 40.14 49.52 9.96
#